data_AF-A0A5C6B8T6-F1
#
_entry.id   AF-A0A5C6B8T6-F1
#
_cell.length_a   1.000
_cell.length_b   1.000
_cell.length_c   1.000
_cell.angle_alpha   90.00
_cell.angle_beta   90.00
_cell.angle_gamma   90.00
#
_symmetry.space_group_name_H-M   'P 1'
#
loop_
_entity.id
_entity.type
_entity.pdbx_description
1 polymer ?
#
loop_
_entity_poly.entity_id
_entity_poly.type
_entity_poly.pdbx_seq_one_letter_code
_entity_poly.pdbx_strand_id
1 'polypeptide(L)'
;MKPELHSINRTAEFFSESELEKQIGHTRCDWVLAIIKELLDNSMDAIEQTNVPPEIVLNIDSTGITVVDNGPGFPPDAVEKLTDFDTRYSSRAFYRAPTRGAQGNAGKTILALSYVLNGKKGQVSILGCGVLSQITVSYDAVKQSPAVLLESREQLSDFFDSSICELPSRLPVIANSDDVNFRTSGTLIHVAIDGLLATLESHEINRYFRFATGYQLLNPHLSLIFKIGDKTQGLVRTASSMAKWRPSKPEPPHWHTPESFSNLVLASHRADCEANRDRSLRSFMKAFHGHRRNDAVNAVLERSGLPHGPVSTLIGKNGVATKPVSRLFKEMKSQVDAPGHSQIGQIGRTNCRKAFENFGANDSTFRYRNWTGACERGFPLIVEAAFAELADCTRDGLVISGVNFSPSVRNDICTEMTQALSDQLAPKWKPIIAMLHITMIDPPFADRGKSRINVDHQTALAISEVVEFVTRDWFKRQKAIERDEGKLLRKQARAERSKQQDCTLKDAILIVLHGAVEKAAGKQKGFYTARDLYYQARPLVQKYNSEYLDQKYFDRVIDEYEIEHGILKGRLRDPRGFLIEPHTGRKVPLGTSDVLDYEIPWDLYHTLIYVEKKNLVHAFEYAKVPERYDIAVIAAEGYATRAAKLLAQNAHRERGVRVLCLHDADPDGYNIARTLSQSSGAHDFDFEVIDMGLTIEEALEMGLQTETFARRKQLPSGLDLSQAALDSFAGVATEVVRKGKKHTEYRDCVRVELNALSADKDLFTEWIDRKLKQFGVAEKLIPKNETICQYVANRTDEHLRQDIAEKVESMLCVASKIDDAFRIARDSSTIENPQRVVQEWAEDCLPERWTDCCDALVEKQIASLDDVIHEAVEQVLR
;
A
#
# COMPACT_ATOMS: atom_id res chain seq x y z
N MET A 1 -10.49 13.34 34.83
CA MET A 1 -10.04 12.21 35.66
C MET A 1 -8.57 11.97 35.38
N LYS A 2 -7.74 11.75 36.41
CA LYS A 2 -6.37 11.23 36.21
C LYS A 2 -6.45 9.70 36.00
N PRO A 3 -5.60 9.09 35.17
CA PRO A 3 -5.53 7.64 35.06
C PRO A 3 -5.10 7.02 36.39
N GLU A 4 -5.87 6.05 36.90
CA GLU A 4 -5.49 5.24 38.05
C GLU A 4 -4.77 3.96 37.60
N LEU A 5 -3.89 3.45 38.47
CA LEU A 5 -3.08 2.28 38.21
C LEU A 5 -3.81 1.04 38.71
N HIS A 6 -4.19 0.14 37.79
CA HIS A 6 -4.90 -1.10 38.09
C HIS A 6 -4.00 -2.31 37.89
N SER A 7 -4.09 -3.30 38.79
CA SER A 7 -3.43 -4.60 38.66
C SER A 7 -4.41 -5.66 38.17
N ILE A 8 -3.96 -6.51 37.25
CA ILE A 8 -4.74 -7.63 36.71
C ILE A 8 -3.96 -8.92 36.98
N ASN A 9 -4.65 -9.97 37.43
CA ASN A 9 -4.04 -11.28 37.64
C ASN A 9 -3.70 -11.95 36.30
N ARG A 10 -2.47 -12.48 36.17
CA ARG A 10 -2.01 -13.14 34.93
C ARG A 10 -2.83 -14.37 34.54
N THR A 11 -3.52 -15.03 35.46
CA THR A 11 -4.39 -16.16 35.09
C THR A 11 -5.69 -15.71 34.43
N ALA A 12 -6.13 -14.46 34.66
CA ALA A 12 -7.26 -13.86 33.97
C ALA A 12 -7.00 -13.64 32.46
N GLU A 13 -5.73 -13.59 32.06
CA GLU A 13 -5.30 -13.45 30.66
C GLU A 13 -5.85 -14.59 29.77
N PHE A 14 -6.10 -15.79 30.33
CA PHE A 14 -6.68 -16.89 29.54
C PHE A 14 -8.20 -16.74 29.28
N PHE A 15 -8.91 -15.82 29.93
CA PHE A 15 -10.38 -15.77 29.90
C PHE A 15 -10.95 -14.58 29.11
N SER A 16 -10.11 -13.88 28.36
CA SER A 16 -10.52 -12.87 27.39
C SER A 16 -10.17 -13.31 25.97
N GLU A 17 -11.03 -12.98 25.01
CA GLU A 17 -10.83 -13.32 23.59
C GLU A 17 -9.52 -12.75 23.04
N SER A 18 -9.24 -11.47 23.31
CA SER A 18 -8.03 -10.80 22.80
C SER A 18 -6.73 -11.41 23.29
N GLU A 19 -6.72 -11.94 24.52
CA GLU A 19 -5.52 -12.50 25.10
C GLU A 19 -5.41 -14.00 24.79
N LEU A 20 -6.53 -14.73 24.71
CA LEU A 20 -6.54 -16.08 24.13
C LEU A 20 -6.00 -16.09 22.70
N GLU A 21 -6.37 -15.13 21.87
CA GLU A 21 -5.82 -15.01 20.52
C GLU A 21 -4.28 -14.91 20.53
N LYS A 22 -3.69 -14.15 21.46
CA LYS A 22 -2.22 -14.08 21.61
C LYS A 22 -1.61 -15.39 22.15
N GLN A 23 -2.31 -16.07 23.05
CA GLN A 23 -1.86 -17.33 23.66
C GLN A 23 -1.93 -18.49 22.67
N ILE A 24 -2.97 -18.51 21.83
CA ILE A 24 -3.22 -19.52 20.78
C ILE A 24 -2.43 -19.20 19.53
N GLY A 25 -2.16 -17.92 19.23
CA GLY A 25 -1.53 -17.51 17.97
C GLY A 25 -2.45 -17.55 16.75
N HIS A 26 -3.77 -17.73 16.96
CA HIS A 26 -4.78 -17.83 15.90
C HIS A 26 -5.99 -16.95 16.22
N THR A 27 -6.57 -16.32 15.19
CA THR A 27 -7.85 -15.60 15.29
C THR A 27 -9.01 -16.54 15.57
N ARG A 28 -10.13 -16.04 16.08
CA ARG A 28 -11.33 -16.83 16.41
C ARG A 28 -11.79 -17.82 15.33
N CYS A 29 -11.74 -17.45 14.06
CA CYS A 29 -12.14 -18.32 12.93
C CYS A 29 -11.30 -19.61 12.80
N ASP A 30 -10.13 -19.68 13.45
CA ASP A 30 -9.21 -20.82 13.40
C ASP A 30 -9.14 -21.59 14.71
N TRP A 31 -9.84 -21.16 15.76
CA TRP A 31 -9.74 -21.77 17.09
C TRP A 31 -10.17 -23.24 17.10
N VAL A 32 -11.22 -23.59 16.36
CA VAL A 32 -11.67 -24.99 16.21
C VAL A 32 -10.57 -25.86 15.61
N LEU A 33 -9.92 -25.37 14.53
CA LEU A 33 -8.78 -26.07 13.93
C LEU A 33 -7.57 -26.14 14.86
N ALA A 34 -7.31 -25.10 15.65
CA ALA A 34 -6.23 -25.09 16.63
C ALA A 34 -6.48 -26.14 17.74
N ILE A 35 -7.72 -26.29 18.22
CA ILE A 35 -8.10 -27.34 19.19
C ILE A 35 -7.87 -28.72 18.56
N ILE A 36 -8.41 -28.94 17.36
CA ILE A 36 -8.25 -30.20 16.62
C ILE A 36 -6.76 -30.54 16.46
N LYS A 37 -5.95 -29.57 16.04
CA LYS A 37 -4.51 -29.73 15.87
C LYS A 37 -3.83 -30.16 17.16
N GLU A 38 -4.07 -29.47 18.27
CA GLU A 38 -3.43 -29.79 19.55
C GLU A 38 -3.88 -31.15 20.09
N LEU A 39 -5.15 -31.53 19.94
CA LEU A 39 -5.64 -32.86 20.32
C LEU A 39 -4.99 -33.95 19.46
N LEU A 40 -4.97 -33.79 18.12
CA LEU A 40 -4.37 -34.76 17.21
C LEU A 40 -2.85 -34.90 17.42
N ASP A 41 -2.13 -33.79 17.62
CA ASP A 41 -0.69 -33.80 17.88
C ASP A 41 -0.37 -34.54 19.18
N ASN A 42 -1.15 -34.30 20.24
CA ASN A 42 -0.96 -34.97 21.53
C ASN A 42 -1.29 -36.46 21.45
N SER A 43 -2.39 -36.85 20.80
CA SER A 43 -2.74 -38.25 20.56
C SER A 43 -1.65 -38.94 19.74
N MET A 44 -1.19 -38.34 18.64
CA MET A 44 -0.10 -38.88 17.81
C MET A 44 1.19 -39.08 18.62
N ASP A 45 1.61 -38.06 19.37
CA ASP A 45 2.83 -38.15 20.17
C ASP A 45 2.69 -39.14 21.35
N ALA A 46 1.48 -39.37 21.87
CA ALA A 46 1.21 -40.36 22.91
C ALA A 46 1.25 -41.78 22.34
N ILE A 47 0.58 -42.03 21.22
CA ILE A 47 0.55 -43.36 20.58
C ILE A 47 1.95 -43.74 20.10
N GLU A 48 2.72 -42.82 19.54
CA GLU A 48 4.08 -43.10 19.03
C GLU A 48 5.10 -43.45 20.13
N GLN A 49 4.77 -43.24 21.41
CA GLN A 49 5.56 -43.76 22.53
C GLN A 49 5.36 -45.27 22.73
N THR A 50 4.26 -45.81 22.19
CA THR A 50 3.95 -47.23 22.17
C THR A 50 4.46 -47.90 20.88
N ASN A 51 4.22 -49.21 20.73
CA ASN A 51 4.54 -49.96 19.52
C ASN A 51 3.30 -50.26 18.66
N VAL A 52 2.17 -49.59 18.89
CA VAL A 52 0.98 -49.75 18.06
C VAL A 52 0.90 -48.66 16.98
N PRO A 53 0.40 -48.97 15.77
CA PRO A 53 0.10 -47.97 14.77
C PRO A 53 -1.00 -46.99 15.25
N PRO A 54 -0.88 -45.67 14.99
CA PRO A 54 -1.89 -44.70 15.37
C PRO A 54 -3.24 -44.93 14.69
N GLU A 55 -4.27 -45.03 15.52
CA GLU A 55 -5.67 -45.04 15.12
C GLU A 55 -6.43 -44.01 15.94
N ILE A 56 -7.00 -43.03 15.25
CA ILE A 56 -7.67 -41.89 15.88
C ILE A 56 -9.05 -41.70 15.26
N VAL A 57 -10.04 -41.39 16.09
CA VAL A 57 -11.33 -40.87 15.65
C VAL A 57 -11.49 -39.45 16.14
N LEU A 58 -11.96 -38.60 15.25
CA LEU A 58 -12.36 -37.24 15.58
C LEU A 58 -13.81 -37.03 15.15
N ASN A 59 -14.65 -36.58 16.09
CA ASN A 59 -16.04 -36.23 15.86
C ASN A 59 -16.29 -34.76 16.20
N ILE A 60 -17.00 -34.06 15.32
CA ILE A 60 -17.55 -32.73 15.58
C ILE A 60 -19.06 -32.80 15.43
N ASP A 61 -19.78 -32.47 16.50
CA ASP A 61 -21.24 -32.50 16.57
C ASP A 61 -21.78 -31.25 17.28
N SER A 62 -23.07 -31.29 17.67
CA SER A 62 -23.71 -30.16 18.36
C SER A 62 -23.22 -29.96 19.79
N THR A 63 -22.54 -30.94 20.39
CA THR A 63 -22.04 -30.85 21.78
C THR A 63 -20.57 -30.45 21.84
N GLY A 64 -19.80 -30.68 20.76
CA GLY A 64 -18.46 -30.11 20.63
C GLY A 64 -17.52 -30.96 19.79
N ILE A 65 -16.28 -31.11 20.27
CA ILE A 65 -15.19 -31.82 19.59
C ILE A 65 -14.76 -33.02 20.45
N THR A 66 -14.81 -34.21 19.89
CA THR A 66 -14.38 -35.46 20.55
C THR A 66 -13.22 -36.08 19.78
N VAL A 67 -12.13 -36.39 20.48
CA VAL A 67 -11.00 -37.16 19.94
C VAL A 67 -10.82 -38.44 20.75
N VAL A 68 -10.73 -39.57 20.07
CA VAL A 68 -10.49 -40.89 20.65
C VAL A 68 -9.25 -41.49 20.03
N ASP A 69 -8.30 -41.93 20.84
CA ASP A 69 -7.07 -42.59 20.40
C ASP A 69 -6.84 -43.97 21.02
N ASN A 70 -6.03 -44.78 20.35
CA ASN A 70 -5.57 -46.09 20.81
C ASN A 70 -4.23 -46.02 21.57
N GLY A 71 -3.93 -44.89 22.21
CA GLY A 71 -2.69 -44.65 22.95
C GLY A 71 -2.62 -45.35 24.32
N PRO A 72 -1.66 -44.96 25.18
CA PRO A 72 -1.49 -45.56 26.51
C PRO A 72 -2.55 -45.12 27.54
N GLY A 73 -3.39 -44.13 27.21
CA GLY A 73 -4.30 -43.47 28.15
C GLY A 73 -3.69 -42.26 28.84
N PHE A 74 -4.55 -41.33 29.25
CA PHE A 74 -4.15 -40.09 29.94
C PHE A 74 -4.15 -40.30 31.46
N PRO A 75 -3.00 -40.16 32.15
CA PRO A 75 -2.89 -40.44 33.59
C PRO A 75 -3.70 -39.45 34.46
N PRO A 76 -4.37 -39.90 35.54
CA PRO A 76 -5.11 -39.02 36.44
C PRO A 76 -4.28 -37.90 37.07
N ASP A 77 -3.03 -38.17 37.45
CA ASP A 77 -2.12 -37.16 38.01
C ASP A 77 -1.73 -36.09 36.99
N ALA A 78 -1.75 -36.44 35.70
CA ALA A 78 -1.57 -35.48 34.61
C ALA A 78 -2.82 -34.62 34.41
N VAL A 79 -4.03 -35.17 34.64
CA VAL A 79 -5.29 -34.41 34.57
C VAL A 79 -5.34 -33.35 35.66
N GLU A 80 -4.96 -33.69 36.89
CA GLU A 80 -4.91 -32.74 38.00
C GLU A 80 -4.05 -31.51 37.67
N LYS A 81 -2.89 -31.73 37.03
CA LYS A 81 -2.00 -30.65 36.61
C LYS A 81 -2.59 -29.73 35.53
N LEU A 82 -3.62 -30.15 34.80
CA LEU A 82 -4.33 -29.29 33.84
C LEU A 82 -5.18 -28.21 34.54
N THR A 83 -5.53 -28.43 35.81
CA THR A 83 -6.37 -27.51 36.60
C THR A 83 -5.60 -26.33 37.18
N ASP A 84 -4.27 -26.43 37.29
CA ASP A 84 -3.42 -25.36 37.81
C ASP A 84 -3.12 -24.35 36.69
N PHE A 85 -3.77 -23.19 36.75
CA PHE A 85 -3.54 -22.09 35.81
C PHE A 85 -2.30 -21.25 36.13
N ASP A 86 -1.73 -21.34 37.33
CA ASP A 86 -0.56 -20.56 37.78
C ASP A 86 0.76 -21.14 37.23
N THR A 87 0.87 -22.46 37.14
CA THR A 87 2.14 -23.13 36.77
C THR A 87 2.10 -23.76 35.38
N ARG A 88 3.13 -23.54 34.56
CA ARG A 88 3.23 -24.18 33.25
C ARG A 88 3.86 -25.58 33.37
N TYR A 89 3.10 -26.62 33.07
CA TYR A 89 3.59 -28.00 33.05
C TYR A 89 3.88 -28.47 31.62
N SER A 90 5.14 -28.81 31.35
CA SER A 90 5.53 -29.45 30.08
C SER A 90 6.56 -30.53 30.34
N SER A 91 6.26 -31.77 29.97
CA SER A 91 7.24 -32.85 29.95
C SER A 91 8.28 -32.68 28.84
N ARG A 92 8.11 -31.69 27.93
CA ARG A 92 8.90 -31.54 26.70
C ARG A 92 9.49 -30.16 26.47
N ALA A 93 9.28 -29.18 27.35
CA ALA A 93 9.76 -27.81 27.13
C ALA A 93 11.29 -27.71 26.98
N PHE A 94 12.02 -28.54 27.73
CA PHE A 94 13.48 -28.61 27.69
C PHE A 94 14.01 -29.78 26.85
N TYR A 95 13.13 -30.70 26.43
CA TYR A 95 13.46 -31.82 25.57
C TYR A 95 13.67 -31.32 24.13
N ARG A 96 14.70 -31.83 23.45
CA ARG A 96 15.04 -31.48 22.07
C ARG A 96 14.95 -32.73 21.21
N ALA A 97 13.96 -32.74 20.33
CA ALA A 97 13.72 -33.77 19.31
C ALA A 97 12.68 -33.26 18.30
N PRO A 98 12.52 -33.90 17.12
CA PRO A 98 11.52 -33.51 16.12
C PRO A 98 10.11 -33.96 16.55
N THR A 99 9.57 -33.29 17.57
CA THR A 99 8.23 -33.54 18.15
C THR A 99 7.20 -32.51 17.67
N ARG A 100 5.90 -32.86 17.73
CA ARG A 100 4.79 -31.96 17.33
C ARG A 100 4.45 -30.95 18.43
N GLY A 101 4.44 -31.40 19.70
CA GLY A 101 4.15 -30.57 20.87
C GLY A 101 5.32 -30.40 21.83
N ALA A 102 5.70 -29.15 22.14
CA ALA A 102 6.75 -28.81 23.11
C ALA A 102 6.33 -27.82 24.22
N GLN A 103 5.24 -27.06 24.01
CA GLN A 103 4.98 -25.86 24.79
C GLN A 103 4.18 -26.08 26.11
N GLY A 104 3.51 -27.21 26.34
CA GLY A 104 2.80 -27.47 27.62
C GLY A 104 1.78 -26.40 28.08
N ASN A 105 1.27 -25.59 27.16
CA ASN A 105 0.19 -24.63 27.42
C ASN A 105 -1.15 -25.09 26.84
N ALA A 106 -1.13 -26.11 25.98
CA ALA A 106 -2.28 -26.52 25.17
C ALA A 106 -3.52 -26.87 26.00
N GLY A 107 -3.35 -27.61 27.11
CA GLY A 107 -4.46 -28.00 27.96
C GLY A 107 -5.20 -26.80 28.56
N LYS A 108 -4.48 -25.82 29.10
CA LYS A 108 -5.08 -24.59 29.66
C LYS A 108 -5.83 -23.80 28.62
N THR A 109 -5.24 -23.68 27.44
CA THR A 109 -5.83 -22.98 26.31
C THR A 109 -7.10 -23.67 25.83
N ILE A 110 -7.14 -25.00 25.75
CA ILE A 110 -8.35 -25.77 25.39
C ILE A 110 -9.46 -25.58 26.43
N LEU A 111 -9.12 -25.66 27.73
CA LEU A 111 -10.06 -25.43 28.84
C LEU A 111 -10.69 -24.02 28.76
N ALA A 112 -9.84 -23.01 28.57
CA ALA A 112 -10.28 -21.62 28.50
C ALA A 112 -11.05 -21.30 27.21
N LEU A 113 -10.67 -21.93 26.08
CA LEU A 113 -11.41 -21.83 24.82
C LEU A 113 -12.83 -22.36 24.92
N SER A 114 -13.02 -23.51 25.57
CA SER A 114 -14.37 -24.04 25.83
C SER A 114 -15.21 -23.01 26.61
N TYR A 115 -14.62 -22.34 27.61
CA TYR A 115 -15.31 -21.26 28.33
C TYR A 115 -15.66 -20.07 27.44
N VAL A 116 -14.69 -19.54 26.68
CA VAL A 116 -14.91 -18.33 25.86
C VAL A 116 -15.88 -18.58 24.71
N LEU A 117 -15.86 -19.76 24.10
CA LEU A 117 -16.79 -20.12 23.03
C LEU A 117 -18.21 -20.34 23.55
N ASN A 118 -18.39 -20.89 24.75
CA ASN A 118 -19.72 -21.07 25.37
C ASN A 118 -20.22 -19.80 26.10
N GLY A 119 -19.34 -18.86 26.43
CA GLY A 119 -19.64 -17.56 27.05
C GLY A 119 -19.97 -17.58 28.55
N LYS A 120 -20.26 -18.74 29.15
CA LYS A 120 -20.61 -18.84 30.60
C LYS A 120 -19.80 -19.88 31.37
N LYS A 121 -19.52 -21.03 30.75
CA LYS A 121 -18.86 -22.17 31.40
C LYS A 121 -18.12 -22.99 30.34
N GLY A 122 -16.87 -23.34 30.64
CA GLY A 122 -16.09 -24.29 29.86
C GLY A 122 -16.15 -25.69 30.49
N GLN A 123 -16.17 -26.72 29.66
CA GLN A 123 -16.15 -28.10 30.12
C GLN A 123 -15.30 -28.97 29.20
N VAL A 124 -14.42 -29.77 29.79
CA VAL A 124 -13.63 -30.78 29.09
C VAL A 124 -13.71 -32.10 29.86
N SER A 125 -14.04 -33.17 29.17
CA SER A 125 -14.13 -34.52 29.72
C SER A 125 -12.98 -35.36 29.16
N ILE A 126 -12.25 -36.04 30.04
CA ILE A 126 -11.12 -36.90 29.71
C ILE A 126 -11.38 -38.29 30.28
N LEU A 127 -11.44 -39.30 29.42
CA LEU A 127 -11.45 -40.70 29.82
C LEU A 127 -10.11 -41.33 29.45
N GLY A 128 -9.37 -41.77 30.46
CA GLY A 128 -8.06 -42.38 30.31
C GLY A 128 -7.78 -43.31 31.47
N CYS A 129 -7.11 -44.44 31.20
CA CYS A 129 -6.72 -45.39 32.25
C CYS A 129 -7.87 -45.88 33.15
N GLY A 130 -9.11 -45.93 32.62
CA GLY A 130 -10.31 -46.35 33.37
C GLY A 130 -10.94 -45.28 34.27
N VAL A 131 -10.46 -44.04 34.22
CA VAL A 131 -10.97 -42.91 35.01
C VAL A 131 -11.60 -41.88 34.07
N LEU A 132 -12.85 -41.51 34.33
CA LEU A 132 -13.45 -40.32 33.71
C LEU A 132 -13.22 -39.12 34.63
N SER A 133 -12.52 -38.13 34.10
CA SER A 133 -12.31 -36.83 34.73
C SER A 133 -13.05 -35.76 33.95
N GLN A 134 -13.88 -35.00 34.65
CA GLN A 134 -14.60 -33.86 34.11
C GLN A 134 -14.02 -32.58 34.71
N ILE A 135 -13.46 -31.73 33.86
CA ILE A 135 -12.95 -30.42 34.24
C ILE A 135 -13.98 -29.38 33.82
N THR A 136 -14.48 -28.64 34.81
CA THR A 136 -15.33 -27.47 34.62
C THR A 136 -14.52 -26.21 34.91
N VAL A 137 -14.58 -25.23 34.02
CA VAL A 137 -13.91 -23.95 34.20
C VAL A 137 -14.90 -22.80 34.07
N SER A 138 -14.79 -21.85 34.98
CA SER A 138 -15.50 -20.57 34.97
C SER A 138 -14.56 -19.45 35.39
N TYR A 139 -14.98 -18.19 35.20
CA TYR A 139 -14.19 -17.02 35.56
C TYR A 139 -14.90 -16.23 36.66
N ASP A 140 -14.22 -16.02 37.79
CA ASP A 140 -14.70 -15.13 38.86
C ASP A 140 -14.28 -13.69 38.53
N ALA A 141 -15.23 -12.91 38.03
CA ALA A 141 -15.00 -11.52 37.62
C ALA A 141 -14.59 -10.60 38.77
N VAL A 142 -14.95 -10.94 40.02
CA VAL A 142 -14.62 -10.14 41.20
C VAL A 142 -13.19 -10.42 41.66
N LYS A 143 -12.82 -11.71 41.73
CA LYS A 143 -11.45 -12.11 42.11
C LYS A 143 -10.45 -12.00 40.96
N GLN A 144 -10.93 -11.82 39.74
CA GLN A 144 -10.14 -11.87 38.51
C GLN A 144 -9.31 -13.16 38.42
N SER A 145 -9.93 -14.31 38.66
CA SER A 145 -9.22 -15.59 38.68
C SER A 145 -10.09 -16.73 38.13
N PRO A 146 -9.50 -17.76 37.53
CA PRO A 146 -10.23 -18.96 37.14
C PRO A 146 -10.77 -19.69 38.37
N ALA A 147 -12.01 -20.15 38.27
CA ALA A 147 -12.60 -21.13 39.17
C ALA A 147 -12.70 -22.45 38.43
N VAL A 148 -11.86 -23.41 38.84
CA VAL A 148 -11.73 -24.74 38.22
C VAL A 148 -12.29 -25.79 39.18
N LEU A 149 -13.18 -26.64 38.68
CA LEU A 149 -13.71 -27.80 39.38
C LEU A 149 -13.29 -29.05 38.61
N LEU A 150 -12.68 -30.00 39.31
CA LEU A 150 -12.34 -31.32 38.78
C LEU A 150 -13.14 -32.38 39.53
N GLU A 151 -13.91 -33.17 38.77
CA GLU A 151 -14.65 -34.32 39.27
C GLU A 151 -14.11 -35.56 38.57
N SER A 152 -13.60 -36.52 39.34
CA SER A 152 -13.08 -37.79 38.81
C SER A 152 -13.89 -38.95 39.37
N ARG A 153 -14.24 -39.91 38.51
CA ARG A 153 -14.88 -41.17 38.91
C ARG A 153 -14.23 -42.35 38.22
N GLU A 154 -14.06 -43.45 38.95
CA GLU A 154 -13.73 -44.74 38.34
C GLU A 154 -14.90 -45.15 37.45
N GLN A 155 -14.61 -45.47 36.20
CA GLN A 155 -15.66 -45.74 35.22
C GLN A 155 -15.41 -47.08 34.54
N LEU A 156 -16.03 -48.12 35.10
CA LEU A 156 -16.21 -49.41 34.46
C LEU A 156 -17.53 -49.35 33.65
N SER A 157 -17.35 -49.41 32.32
CA SER A 157 -18.29 -49.81 31.26
C SER A 157 -19.55 -49.00 30.84
N ASP A 158 -20.25 -48.19 31.63
CA ASP A 158 -21.70 -47.97 31.29
C ASP A 158 -22.17 -46.55 30.86
N PHE A 159 -21.32 -45.66 30.34
CA PHE A 159 -21.74 -44.25 30.04
C PHE A 159 -21.89 -43.87 28.55
N PHE A 160 -21.71 -44.78 27.59
CA PHE A 160 -21.93 -44.41 26.19
C PHE A 160 -23.43 -44.39 25.88
N ASP A 161 -24.04 -43.24 26.12
CA ASP A 161 -25.34 -42.92 25.53
C ASP A 161 -25.21 -43.01 23.99
N SER A 162 -26.16 -43.74 23.40
CA SER A 162 -26.16 -44.25 22.04
C SER A 162 -26.06 -43.21 20.92
N SER A 163 -26.09 -41.91 21.24
CA SER A 163 -25.96 -40.81 20.28
C SER A 163 -24.52 -40.46 19.89
N ILE A 164 -23.51 -40.87 20.69
CA ILE A 164 -22.08 -40.52 20.46
C ILE A 164 -21.32 -41.66 19.73
N CYS A 165 -21.93 -42.84 19.59
CA CYS A 165 -21.24 -44.05 19.12
C CYS A 165 -21.89 -44.71 17.89
N GLU A 166 -21.88 -44.03 16.74
CA GLU A 166 -21.72 -44.75 15.46
C GLU A 166 -20.23 -44.90 15.12
N LEU A 167 -19.39 -45.27 16.09
CA LEU A 167 -17.97 -45.55 15.82
C LEU A 167 -17.87 -46.77 14.90
N PRO A 168 -17.03 -46.76 13.84
CA PRO A 168 -16.85 -47.92 12.99
C PRO A 168 -16.40 -49.13 13.82
N SER A 169 -16.95 -50.30 13.54
CA SER A 169 -16.76 -51.59 14.23
C SER A 169 -15.31 -52.08 14.39
N ARG A 170 -14.32 -51.30 13.95
CA ARG A 170 -12.87 -51.56 14.06
C ARG A 170 -12.17 -50.74 15.14
N LEU A 171 -12.82 -49.76 15.75
CA LEU A 171 -12.27 -48.99 16.87
C LEU A 171 -12.93 -49.43 18.17
N PRO A 172 -12.19 -49.49 19.29
CA PRO A 172 -12.68 -50.09 20.52
C PRO A 172 -13.83 -49.25 21.08
N VAL A 173 -15.04 -49.76 20.90
CA VAL A 173 -16.20 -49.43 21.72
C VAL A 173 -16.34 -50.58 22.72
N ILE A 174 -16.42 -50.24 24.00
CA ILE A 174 -16.86 -51.18 25.04
C ILE A 174 -18.33 -51.49 24.73
N ALA A 175 -18.61 -52.67 24.20
CA ALA A 175 -19.97 -53.20 24.07
C ALA A 175 -19.95 -54.71 24.37
N ASN A 176 -20.81 -55.14 25.28
CA ASN A 176 -20.99 -56.54 25.68
C ASN A 176 -21.54 -57.39 24.53
N SER A 177 -20.89 -58.51 24.22
CA SER A 177 -21.29 -59.87 24.58
C SER A 177 -20.51 -60.86 23.71
N ASP A 178 -19.85 -61.79 24.40
CA ASP A 178 -19.32 -63.06 23.91
C ASP A 178 -18.22 -62.97 22.82
N ASP A 179 -16.97 -63.11 23.28
CA ASP A 179 -15.74 -63.32 22.51
C ASP A 179 -15.03 -62.11 21.84
N VAL A 180 -14.52 -61.13 22.62
CA VAL A 180 -13.27 -60.41 22.25
C VAL A 180 -12.53 -59.88 23.48
N ASN A 181 -11.23 -60.17 23.59
CA ASN A 181 -10.32 -59.63 24.61
C ASN A 181 -10.34 -58.09 24.68
N PHE A 182 -10.85 -57.53 25.78
CA PHE A 182 -10.80 -56.11 26.13
C PHE A 182 -9.36 -55.60 26.24
N ARG A 183 -9.08 -54.37 25.77
CA ARG A 183 -7.92 -53.61 26.24
C ARG A 183 -8.35 -52.23 26.73
N THR A 184 -8.00 -51.97 28.00
CA THR A 184 -8.12 -50.75 28.79
C THR A 184 -7.21 -49.59 28.32
N SER A 185 -6.79 -49.59 27.05
CA SER A 185 -5.76 -48.69 26.50
C SER A 185 -6.34 -47.69 25.52
N GLY A 186 -6.21 -46.39 25.80
CA GLY A 186 -6.62 -45.29 24.93
C GLY A 186 -7.02 -44.05 25.71
N THR A 187 -7.12 -42.92 25.03
CA THR A 187 -7.65 -41.68 25.60
C THR A 187 -8.85 -41.19 24.79
N LEU A 188 -9.91 -40.78 25.48
CA LEU A 188 -10.98 -39.97 24.90
C LEU A 188 -10.93 -38.58 25.53
N ILE A 189 -10.94 -37.55 24.71
CA ILE A 189 -11.08 -36.15 25.15
C ILE A 189 -12.28 -35.55 24.43
N HIS A 190 -13.23 -35.02 25.18
CA HIS A 190 -14.36 -34.24 24.69
C HIS A 190 -14.24 -32.80 25.17
N VAL A 191 -14.22 -31.86 24.24
CA VAL A 191 -14.22 -30.41 24.49
C VAL A 191 -15.62 -29.89 24.19
N ALA A 192 -16.36 -29.49 25.23
CA ALA A 192 -17.74 -29.04 25.09
C ALA A 192 -17.79 -27.65 24.45
N ILE A 193 -18.46 -27.55 23.31
CA ILE A 193 -18.71 -26.31 22.57
C ILE A 193 -20.16 -26.37 22.08
N ASP A 194 -21.06 -25.74 22.83
CA ASP A 194 -22.49 -25.88 22.63
C ASP A 194 -22.93 -25.26 21.30
N GLY A 195 -23.63 -26.05 20.46
CA GLY A 195 -24.13 -25.61 19.17
C GLY A 195 -23.05 -25.49 18.08
N LEU A 196 -21.84 -26.02 18.30
CA LEU A 196 -20.72 -25.90 17.36
C LEU A 196 -21.11 -26.26 15.92
N LEU A 197 -21.75 -27.42 15.71
CA LEU A 197 -22.14 -27.86 14.36
C LEU A 197 -23.01 -26.85 13.61
N ALA A 198 -23.90 -26.12 14.30
CA ALA A 198 -24.76 -25.11 13.69
C ALA A 198 -24.01 -23.83 13.30
N THR A 199 -22.81 -23.62 13.84
CA THR A 199 -21.96 -22.47 13.52
C THR A 199 -21.04 -22.70 12.32
N LEU A 200 -20.90 -23.95 11.86
CA LEU A 200 -19.97 -24.32 10.79
C LEU A 200 -20.60 -24.14 9.41
N GLU A 201 -19.96 -23.33 8.57
CA GLU A 201 -20.36 -23.19 7.18
C GLU A 201 -19.82 -24.33 6.29
N SER A 202 -20.46 -24.57 5.14
CA SER A 202 -20.06 -25.64 4.21
C SER A 202 -18.60 -25.52 3.73
N HIS A 203 -18.10 -24.29 3.58
CA HIS A 203 -16.73 -24.05 3.14
C HIS A 203 -15.70 -24.37 4.25
N GLU A 204 -16.06 -24.18 5.53
CA GLU A 204 -15.24 -24.54 6.68
C GLU A 204 -15.14 -26.05 6.87
N ILE A 205 -16.25 -26.77 6.66
CA ILE A 205 -16.27 -28.24 6.69
C ILE A 205 -15.25 -28.83 5.71
N ASN A 206 -15.20 -28.32 4.48
CA ASN A 206 -14.21 -28.75 3.49
C ASN A 206 -12.78 -28.45 3.94
N ARG A 207 -12.56 -27.32 4.61
CA ARG A 207 -11.26 -26.97 5.18
C ARG A 207 -10.83 -27.96 6.27
N TYR A 208 -11.74 -28.42 7.12
CA TYR A 208 -11.43 -29.38 8.18
C TYR A 208 -11.07 -30.77 7.63
N PHE A 209 -11.81 -31.27 6.63
CA PHE A 209 -11.45 -32.51 5.95
C PHE A 209 -10.11 -32.42 5.22
N ARG A 210 -9.78 -31.28 4.60
CA ARG A 210 -8.45 -31.04 4.02
C ARG A 210 -7.35 -31.06 5.07
N PHE A 211 -7.61 -30.51 6.25
CA PHE A 211 -6.67 -30.52 7.37
C PHE A 211 -6.42 -31.95 7.88
N ALA A 212 -7.48 -32.76 8.02
CA ALA A 212 -7.39 -34.18 8.36
C ALA A 212 -6.56 -34.98 7.33
N THR A 213 -6.78 -34.72 6.04
CA THR A 213 -5.94 -35.26 4.95
C THR A 213 -4.47 -34.92 5.14
N GLY A 214 -4.15 -33.68 5.55
CA GLY A 214 -2.78 -33.26 5.85
C GLY A 214 -2.11 -34.12 6.93
N TYR A 215 -2.85 -34.53 7.96
CA TYR A 215 -2.33 -35.44 8.98
C TYR A 215 -1.96 -36.81 8.41
N GLN A 216 -2.78 -37.42 7.56
CA GLN A 216 -2.46 -38.72 6.98
C GLN A 216 -1.30 -38.63 5.96
N LEU A 217 -1.21 -37.55 5.18
CA LEU A 217 -0.09 -37.30 4.26
C LEU A 217 1.25 -37.21 4.99
N LEU A 218 1.28 -36.47 6.11
CA LEU A 218 2.49 -36.28 6.91
C LEU A 218 2.79 -37.46 7.84
N ASN A 219 1.80 -38.35 8.04
CA ASN A 219 1.89 -39.51 8.92
C ASN A 219 1.38 -40.77 8.21
N PRO A 220 2.19 -41.40 7.34
CA PRO A 220 1.78 -42.56 6.55
C PRO A 220 1.27 -43.75 7.38
N HIS A 221 1.65 -43.84 8.65
CA HIS A 221 1.25 -44.87 9.60
C HIS A 221 -0.06 -44.57 10.35
N LEU A 222 -0.65 -43.39 10.20
CA LEU A 222 -1.89 -42.98 10.85
C LEU A 222 -3.12 -43.47 10.07
N SER A 223 -4.08 -44.05 10.79
CA SER A 223 -5.47 -44.15 10.33
C SER A 223 -6.34 -43.17 11.12
N LEU A 224 -7.10 -42.34 10.41
CA LEU A 224 -7.91 -41.29 11.00
C LEU A 224 -9.34 -41.38 10.46
N ILE A 225 -10.32 -41.39 11.34
CA ILE A 225 -11.74 -41.25 10.97
C ILE A 225 -12.19 -39.87 11.43
N PHE A 226 -12.52 -39.01 10.49
CA PHE A 226 -12.93 -37.64 10.76
C PHE A 226 -14.42 -37.49 10.44
N LYS A 227 -15.20 -37.00 11.40
CA LYS A 227 -16.65 -36.86 11.29
C LYS A 227 -17.08 -35.44 11.65
N ILE A 228 -18.00 -34.88 10.87
CA ILE A 228 -18.65 -33.59 11.14
C ILE A 228 -20.13 -33.74 10.80
N GLY A 229 -21.00 -33.75 11.81
CA GLY A 229 -22.42 -34.11 11.62
C GLY A 229 -22.56 -35.42 10.84
N ASP A 230 -23.33 -35.40 9.76
CA ASP A 230 -23.57 -36.59 8.92
C ASP A 230 -22.42 -36.92 7.95
N LYS A 231 -21.40 -36.06 7.83
CA LYS A 231 -20.29 -36.25 6.89
C LYS A 231 -19.15 -37.00 7.56
N THR A 232 -18.67 -38.05 6.91
CA THR A 232 -17.55 -38.87 7.39
C THR A 232 -16.45 -38.98 6.33
N GLN A 233 -15.20 -38.82 6.76
CA GLN A 233 -14.00 -39.09 5.96
C GLN A 233 -13.15 -40.14 6.67
N GLY A 234 -12.98 -41.30 6.03
CA GLY A 234 -12.05 -42.34 6.47
C GLY A 234 -10.72 -42.22 5.76
N LEU A 235 -9.64 -42.05 6.53
CA LEU A 235 -8.27 -41.98 6.05
C LEU A 235 -7.51 -43.21 6.53
N VAL A 236 -7.08 -44.06 5.61
CA VAL A 236 -6.40 -45.33 5.91
C VAL A 236 -4.89 -45.14 5.83
N ARG A 237 -4.16 -45.74 6.78
CA ARG A 237 -2.69 -45.77 6.78
C ARG A 237 -2.14 -46.42 5.50
N THR A 238 -1.04 -45.86 4.99
CA THR A 238 -0.29 -46.35 3.82
C THR A 238 1.00 -47.08 4.19
N ALA A 239 1.41 -46.99 5.46
CA ALA A 239 2.55 -47.70 6.04
C ALA A 239 2.14 -48.38 7.37
N SER A 240 2.80 -49.49 7.70
CA SER A 240 2.61 -50.16 9.01
C SER A 240 3.34 -49.46 10.15
N SER A 241 4.40 -48.72 9.84
CA SER A 241 5.22 -48.00 10.80
C SER A 241 5.99 -46.87 10.12
N MET A 242 6.53 -45.95 10.91
CA MET A 242 7.37 -44.85 10.44
C MET A 242 8.68 -44.81 11.23
N ALA A 243 9.80 -44.83 10.50
CA ALA A 243 11.12 -44.68 11.08
C ALA A 243 11.39 -43.20 11.37
N LYS A 244 11.33 -42.82 12.65
CA LYS A 244 11.67 -41.47 13.11
C LYS A 244 12.15 -41.46 14.56
N TRP A 245 12.65 -40.32 15.02
CA TRP A 245 12.97 -40.13 16.43
C TRP A 245 11.68 -40.03 17.22
N ARG A 246 11.44 -41.02 18.09
CA ARG A 246 10.22 -41.06 18.90
C ARG A 246 10.41 -40.25 20.18
N PRO A 247 9.35 -39.63 20.74
CA PRO A 247 9.43 -38.93 22.02
C PRO A 247 9.98 -39.78 23.18
N SER A 248 9.86 -41.11 23.10
CA SER A 248 10.40 -42.04 24.10
C SER A 248 11.92 -42.24 24.04
N LYS A 249 12.60 -41.75 22.99
CA LYS A 249 14.06 -41.88 22.87
C LYS A 249 14.78 -40.77 23.66
N PRO A 250 15.86 -41.09 24.39
CA PRO A 250 16.74 -40.09 25.01
C PRO A 250 17.16 -39.00 24.03
N GLU A 251 17.29 -37.74 24.45
CA GLU A 251 17.77 -36.67 23.57
C GLU A 251 19.30 -36.73 23.37
N PRO A 252 19.82 -36.44 22.17
CA PRO A 252 21.26 -36.31 21.92
C PRO A 252 21.80 -34.96 22.40
N PRO A 253 23.02 -34.93 22.98
CA PRO A 253 23.64 -33.66 23.39
C PRO A 253 23.91 -32.73 22.20
N HIS A 254 24.06 -33.28 20.99
CA HIS A 254 24.24 -32.54 19.74
C HIS A 254 23.06 -31.63 19.38
N TRP A 255 21.88 -31.88 19.94
CA TRP A 255 20.64 -31.15 19.64
C TRP A 255 20.38 -29.99 20.62
N HIS A 256 21.41 -29.62 21.38
CA HIS A 256 21.40 -28.42 22.21
C HIS A 256 22.40 -27.37 21.67
N THR A 257 22.04 -26.10 21.83
CA THR A 257 23.00 -24.99 21.89
C THR A 257 23.57 -24.86 23.31
N PRO A 258 24.72 -24.17 23.51
CA PRO A 258 25.25 -23.90 24.85
C PRO A 258 24.23 -23.25 25.79
N GLU A 259 23.41 -22.35 25.27
CA GLU A 259 22.33 -21.69 26.01
C GLU A 259 21.23 -22.67 26.39
N SER A 260 20.71 -23.44 25.44
CA SER A 260 19.63 -24.40 25.72
C SER A 260 20.07 -25.51 26.69
N PHE A 261 21.33 -25.95 26.62
CA PHE A 261 21.90 -26.90 27.57
C PHE A 261 22.01 -26.30 28.97
N SER A 262 22.44 -25.04 29.08
CA SER A 262 22.47 -24.32 30.36
C SER A 262 21.08 -24.20 30.99
N ASN A 263 20.06 -23.90 30.17
CA ASN A 263 18.67 -23.84 30.62
C ASN A 263 18.16 -25.22 31.08
N LEU A 264 18.55 -26.31 30.41
CA LEU A 264 18.23 -27.68 30.82
C LEU A 264 18.89 -28.05 32.16
N VAL A 265 20.15 -27.62 32.40
CA VAL A 265 20.82 -27.81 33.69
C VAL A 265 20.06 -27.09 34.81
N LEU A 266 19.68 -25.82 34.60
CA LEU A 266 18.87 -25.07 35.57
C LEU A 266 17.52 -25.73 35.84
N ALA A 267 16.81 -26.14 34.78
CA ALA A 267 15.54 -26.82 34.90
C ALA A 267 15.65 -28.14 35.66
N SER A 268 16.71 -28.91 35.38
CA SER A 268 16.99 -30.17 36.08
C SER A 268 17.28 -29.96 37.56
N HIS A 269 18.04 -28.92 37.90
CA HIS A 269 18.31 -28.56 39.28
C HIS A 269 17.04 -28.13 40.03
N ARG A 270 16.20 -27.28 39.42
CA ARG A 270 14.92 -26.87 40.02
C ARG A 270 14.01 -28.07 40.30
N ALA A 271 13.88 -28.97 39.34
CA ALA A 271 13.07 -30.18 39.51
C ALA A 271 13.62 -31.10 40.62
N ASP A 272 14.93 -31.09 40.84
CA ASP A 272 15.56 -31.83 41.94
C ASP A 272 15.28 -31.18 43.29
N CYS A 273 15.37 -29.85 43.39
CA CYS A 273 14.99 -29.12 44.59
C CYS A 273 13.51 -29.35 44.97
N GLU A 274 12.61 -29.28 44.00
CA GLU A 274 11.17 -29.55 44.20
C GLU A 274 10.90 -30.98 44.67
N ALA A 275 11.65 -31.95 44.14
CA ALA A 275 11.60 -33.34 44.56
C ALA A 275 12.46 -33.65 45.81
N ASN A 276 12.98 -32.61 46.49
CA ASN A 276 13.87 -32.71 47.65
C ASN A 276 15.02 -33.72 47.48
N ARG A 277 15.67 -33.67 46.32
CA ARG A 277 16.79 -34.54 45.94
C ARG A 277 17.92 -33.74 45.29
N ASP A 278 19.05 -34.38 45.05
CA ASP A 278 20.14 -33.80 44.24
C ASP A 278 20.77 -34.88 43.37
N ARG A 279 20.40 -34.93 42.07
CA ARG A 279 20.82 -36.02 41.20
C ARG A 279 22.31 -35.90 40.87
N SER A 280 23.01 -37.02 40.77
CA SER A 280 24.43 -37.02 40.34
C SER A 280 24.59 -36.60 38.88
N LEU A 281 25.72 -35.98 38.54
CA LEU A 281 26.10 -35.69 37.15
C LEU A 281 26.08 -36.96 36.27
N ARG A 282 26.46 -38.11 36.83
CA ARG A 282 26.36 -39.41 36.15
C ARG A 282 24.91 -39.74 35.78
N SER A 283 23.97 -39.61 36.72
CA SER A 283 22.55 -39.85 36.47
C SER A 283 21.97 -38.87 35.46
N PHE A 284 22.41 -37.61 35.50
CA PHE A 284 22.01 -36.59 34.53
C PHE A 284 22.48 -36.94 33.11
N MET A 285 23.75 -37.29 32.92
CA MET A 285 24.27 -37.65 31.60
C MET A 285 23.66 -38.95 31.05
N LYS A 286 23.36 -39.94 31.90
CA LYS A 286 22.73 -41.20 31.46
C LYS A 286 21.34 -41.00 30.84
N ALA A 287 20.70 -39.85 31.05
CA ALA A 287 19.46 -39.49 30.39
C ALA A 287 19.63 -39.12 28.91
N PHE A 288 20.86 -38.89 28.43
CA PHE A 288 21.15 -38.52 27.05
C PHE A 288 21.44 -39.72 26.16
N HIS A 289 21.17 -39.57 24.87
CA HIS A 289 21.55 -40.52 23.84
C HIS A 289 23.07 -40.72 23.80
N GLY A 290 23.50 -41.98 23.61
CA GLY A 290 24.91 -42.37 23.59
C GLY A 290 25.61 -42.44 24.96
N HIS A 291 25.03 -41.89 26.03
CA HIS A 291 25.65 -41.83 27.37
C HIS A 291 25.14 -42.88 28.35
N ARG A 292 24.55 -43.98 27.85
CA ARG A 292 24.02 -45.06 28.72
C ARG A 292 25.13 -45.89 29.38
N ARG A 293 26.26 -46.06 28.70
CA ARG A 293 27.39 -46.88 29.17
C ARG A 293 28.28 -46.08 30.12
N ASN A 294 28.85 -46.77 31.13
CA ASN A 294 29.64 -46.11 32.18
C ASN A 294 30.99 -45.59 31.69
N ASP A 295 31.59 -46.24 30.69
CA ASP A 295 32.86 -45.86 30.04
C ASP A 295 32.79 -44.46 29.43
N ALA A 296 31.79 -44.19 28.58
CA ALA A 296 31.57 -42.88 27.96
C ALA A 296 31.36 -41.80 29.02
N VAL A 297 30.52 -42.07 30.03
CA VAL A 297 30.24 -41.12 31.11
C VAL A 297 31.49 -40.84 31.96
N ASN A 298 32.31 -41.85 32.25
CA ASN A 298 33.56 -41.67 33.00
C ASN A 298 34.54 -40.78 32.21
N ALA A 299 34.69 -41.03 30.91
CA ALA A 299 35.55 -40.23 30.05
C ALA A 299 35.12 -38.74 30.02
N VAL A 300 33.81 -38.47 29.98
CA VAL A 300 33.29 -37.09 30.09
C VAL A 300 33.65 -36.46 31.44
N LEU A 301 33.44 -37.15 32.56
CA LEU A 301 33.72 -36.61 33.90
C LEU A 301 35.20 -36.31 34.12
N GLU A 302 36.08 -37.20 33.68
CA GLU A 302 37.53 -37.03 33.77
C GLU A 302 38.01 -35.84 32.93
N ARG A 303 37.60 -35.76 31.66
CA ARG A 303 38.02 -34.69 30.74
C ARG A 303 37.43 -33.32 31.08
N SER A 304 36.21 -33.29 31.61
CA SER A 304 35.58 -32.04 32.05
C SER A 304 36.16 -31.47 33.35
N GLY A 305 36.97 -32.27 34.07
CA GLY A 305 37.52 -31.90 35.38
C GLY A 305 36.45 -31.81 36.46
N LEU A 306 35.40 -32.61 36.36
CA LEU A 306 34.28 -32.69 37.30
C LEU A 306 34.17 -34.10 37.90
N PRO A 307 35.21 -34.62 38.59
CA PRO A 307 35.15 -35.95 39.17
C PRO A 307 34.21 -35.95 40.38
N HIS A 308 33.07 -36.64 40.25
CA HIS A 308 32.08 -36.86 41.32
C HIS A 308 31.44 -35.59 41.90
N GLY A 309 30.18 -35.34 41.49
CA GLY A 309 29.38 -34.28 42.08
C GLY A 309 27.90 -34.36 41.68
N PRO A 310 27.01 -33.72 42.46
CA PRO A 310 25.63 -33.49 42.06
C PRO A 310 25.49 -32.44 40.95
N VAL A 311 24.30 -32.37 40.32
CA VAL A 311 23.96 -31.31 39.35
C VAL A 311 24.06 -29.92 39.98
N SER A 312 23.80 -29.77 41.29
CA SER A 312 23.97 -28.52 42.02
C SER A 312 25.39 -27.92 41.94
N THR A 313 26.43 -28.74 41.68
CA THR A 313 27.81 -28.24 41.45
C THR A 313 27.96 -27.39 40.20
N LEU A 314 27.03 -27.50 39.25
CA LEU A 314 26.98 -26.69 38.04
C LEU A 314 26.27 -25.34 38.26
N ILE A 315 25.83 -25.05 39.49
CA ILE A 315 25.08 -23.84 39.86
C ILE A 315 26.01 -22.89 40.62
N GLY A 316 26.15 -21.67 40.11
CA GLY A 316 26.83 -20.56 40.76
C GLY A 316 25.84 -19.59 41.42
N LYS A 317 26.36 -18.47 41.96
CA LYS A 317 25.56 -17.48 42.71
C LYS A 317 24.39 -16.87 41.91
N ASN A 318 24.57 -16.65 40.61
CA ASN A 318 23.62 -15.93 39.75
C ASN A 318 23.10 -16.79 38.58
N GLY A 319 23.11 -18.13 38.70
CA GLY A 319 22.69 -19.04 37.64
C GLY A 319 23.67 -20.19 37.42
N VAL A 320 23.82 -20.68 36.20
CA VAL A 320 24.79 -21.75 35.90
C VAL A 320 26.24 -21.26 35.99
N ALA A 321 27.12 -22.13 36.47
CA ALA A 321 28.56 -21.95 36.39
C ALA A 321 29.02 -22.16 34.93
N THR A 322 29.08 -21.07 34.16
CA THR A 322 29.28 -21.08 32.70
C THR A 322 30.50 -21.89 32.25
N LYS A 323 31.65 -21.75 32.92
CA LYS A 323 32.87 -22.47 32.56
C LYS A 323 32.75 -23.99 32.79
N PRO A 324 32.35 -24.48 33.98
CA PRO A 324 32.02 -25.90 34.17
C PRO A 324 31.00 -26.46 33.18
N VAL A 325 29.89 -25.77 32.97
CA VAL A 325 28.81 -26.23 32.08
C VAL A 325 29.28 -26.32 30.63
N SER A 326 30.02 -25.31 30.14
CA SER A 326 30.57 -25.31 28.78
C SER A 326 31.56 -26.46 28.55
N ARG A 327 32.44 -26.73 29.54
CA ARG A 327 33.37 -27.88 29.49
C ARG A 327 32.62 -29.21 29.47
N LEU A 328 31.67 -29.40 30.38
CA LEU A 328 30.84 -30.61 30.43
C LEU A 328 30.11 -30.83 29.09
N PHE A 329 29.48 -29.78 28.57
CA PHE A 329 28.74 -29.84 27.32
C PHE A 329 29.62 -30.21 26.12
N LYS A 330 30.81 -29.60 26.02
CA LYS A 330 31.78 -29.91 24.97
C LYS A 330 32.22 -31.38 25.03
N GLU A 331 32.53 -31.89 26.21
CA GLU A 331 32.97 -33.27 26.38
C GLU A 331 31.83 -34.28 26.15
N MET A 332 30.60 -33.97 26.56
CA MET A 332 29.44 -34.81 26.23
C MET A 332 29.26 -34.95 24.70
N LYS A 333 29.47 -33.88 23.94
CA LYS A 333 29.43 -33.95 22.47
C LYS A 333 30.60 -34.75 21.89
N SER A 334 31.81 -34.63 22.46
CA SER A 334 33.00 -35.29 21.93
C SER A 334 32.98 -36.83 22.06
N GLN A 335 32.21 -37.38 23.00
CA GLN A 335 32.17 -38.82 23.28
C GLN A 335 31.11 -39.60 22.49
N VAL A 336 30.24 -38.94 21.71
CA VAL A 336 29.13 -39.60 21.01
C VAL A 336 29.00 -39.03 19.61
N ASP A 337 28.72 -39.86 18.62
CA ASP A 337 28.46 -39.38 17.27
C ASP A 337 27.11 -38.63 17.18
N ALA A 338 27.07 -37.57 16.38
CA ALA A 338 25.82 -36.89 16.07
C ALA A 338 24.87 -37.85 15.33
N PRO A 339 23.58 -37.94 15.71
CA PRO A 339 22.61 -38.75 15.00
C PRO A 339 22.51 -38.34 13.51
N GLY A 340 22.47 -39.34 12.63
CA GLY A 340 22.31 -39.11 11.19
C GLY A 340 20.91 -38.59 10.84
N HIS A 341 20.77 -37.92 9.69
CA HIS A 341 19.51 -37.32 9.24
C HIS A 341 18.36 -38.33 9.16
N SER A 342 18.60 -39.55 8.68
CA SER A 342 17.57 -40.59 8.60
C SER A 342 16.97 -40.95 9.97
N GLN A 343 17.66 -40.66 11.07
CA GLN A 343 17.18 -40.94 12.42
C GLN A 343 16.18 -39.92 12.94
N ILE A 344 16.20 -38.67 12.46
CA ILE A 344 15.22 -37.64 12.90
C ILE A 344 13.83 -37.89 12.28
N GLY A 345 13.79 -38.54 11.12
CA GLY A 345 12.56 -39.05 10.51
C GLY A 345 12.28 -38.42 9.17
N GLN A 346 11.91 -39.29 8.23
CA GLN A 346 11.62 -38.94 6.85
C GLN A 346 10.29 -39.59 6.44
N ILE A 347 9.44 -38.86 5.73
CA ILE A 347 8.23 -39.43 5.12
C ILE A 347 8.63 -40.36 3.98
N GLY A 348 9.46 -39.86 3.07
CA GLY A 348 10.09 -40.63 2.01
C GLY A 348 9.21 -40.80 0.77
N ARG A 349 9.89 -40.97 -0.38
CA ARG A 349 9.26 -41.04 -1.70
C ARG A 349 8.14 -42.07 -1.79
N THR A 350 8.38 -43.28 -1.30
CA THR A 350 7.44 -44.41 -1.40
C THR A 350 6.14 -44.12 -0.66
N ASN A 351 6.23 -43.55 0.55
CA ASN A 351 5.05 -43.23 1.34
C ASN A 351 4.30 -42.03 0.75
N CYS A 352 5.02 -40.99 0.32
CA CYS A 352 4.42 -39.84 -0.37
C CYS A 352 3.64 -40.29 -1.61
N ARG A 353 4.24 -41.16 -2.44
CA ARG A 353 3.61 -41.67 -3.67
C ARG A 353 2.31 -42.41 -3.37
N LYS A 354 2.33 -43.37 -2.44
CA LYS A 354 1.14 -44.13 -2.02
C LYS A 354 0.05 -43.23 -1.44
N ALA A 355 0.44 -42.25 -0.63
CA ALA A 355 -0.53 -41.32 -0.05
C ALA A 355 -1.16 -40.44 -1.14
N PHE A 356 -0.36 -39.93 -2.08
CA PHE A 356 -0.86 -39.15 -3.23
C PHE A 356 -1.79 -39.98 -4.12
N GLU A 357 -1.44 -41.23 -4.42
CA GLU A 357 -2.30 -42.19 -5.14
C GLU A 357 -3.66 -42.36 -4.42
N ASN A 358 -3.68 -42.52 -3.10
CA ASN A 358 -4.92 -42.62 -2.31
C ASN A 358 -5.81 -41.36 -2.40
N PHE A 359 -5.24 -40.20 -2.71
CA PHE A 359 -6.00 -38.97 -2.95
C PHE A 359 -6.36 -38.75 -4.43
N GLY A 360 -6.08 -39.72 -5.29
CA GLY A 360 -6.41 -39.68 -6.71
C GLY A 360 -5.38 -38.90 -7.53
N ALA A 361 -4.13 -38.82 -7.09
CA ALA A 361 -3.05 -38.26 -7.91
C ALA A 361 -2.75 -39.13 -9.13
N ASN A 362 -2.48 -38.48 -10.26
CA ASN A 362 -1.93 -39.11 -11.44
C ASN A 362 -0.44 -39.40 -11.22
N ASP A 363 -0.14 -40.69 -11.04
CA ASP A 363 1.20 -41.19 -10.78
C ASP A 363 2.26 -40.76 -11.82
N SER A 364 1.89 -40.61 -13.10
CA SER A 364 2.83 -40.17 -14.15
C SER A 364 3.40 -38.76 -13.91
N THR A 365 2.63 -37.92 -13.21
CA THR A 365 2.99 -36.55 -12.87
C THR A 365 3.67 -36.44 -11.51
N PHE A 366 3.73 -37.53 -10.75
CA PHE A 366 4.31 -37.53 -9.42
C PHE A 366 5.81 -37.19 -9.46
N ARG A 367 6.19 -36.20 -8.65
CA ARG A 367 7.56 -35.77 -8.41
C ARG A 367 7.80 -35.69 -6.92
N TYR A 368 9.01 -36.04 -6.52
CA TYR A 368 9.44 -36.00 -5.13
C TYR A 368 10.92 -35.63 -5.07
N ARG A 369 11.26 -34.78 -4.11
CA ARG A 369 12.63 -34.41 -3.78
C ARG A 369 12.75 -34.23 -2.28
N ASN A 370 13.86 -34.67 -1.72
CA ASN A 370 14.28 -34.29 -0.39
C ASN A 370 15.64 -33.61 -0.43
N TRP A 371 15.85 -32.74 0.54
CA TRP A 371 17.12 -32.14 0.88
C TRP A 371 17.46 -32.51 2.32
N THR A 372 18.73 -32.82 2.58
CA THR A 372 19.23 -33.17 3.92
C THR A 372 20.51 -32.39 4.21
N GLY A 373 20.56 -31.73 5.35
CA GLY A 373 21.73 -30.94 5.77
C GLY A 373 21.58 -30.46 7.21
N ALA A 374 22.26 -29.39 7.56
CA ALA A 374 22.08 -28.74 8.86
C ALA A 374 21.40 -27.39 8.66
N CYS A 375 20.72 -26.88 9.68
CA CYS A 375 20.36 -25.47 9.76
C CYS A 375 21.57 -24.64 10.22
N GLU A 376 21.47 -23.31 10.23
CA GLU A 376 22.59 -22.44 10.65
C GLU A 376 23.01 -22.67 12.11
N ARG A 377 22.07 -23.13 12.96
CA ARG A 377 22.34 -23.53 14.35
C ARG A 377 23.07 -24.88 14.48
N GLY A 378 23.35 -25.56 13.36
CA GLY A 378 24.05 -26.84 13.30
C GLY A 378 23.18 -28.06 13.62
N PHE A 379 21.86 -27.90 13.72
CA PHE A 379 20.95 -29.02 13.94
C PHE A 379 20.58 -29.70 12.61
N PRO A 380 20.34 -31.03 12.62
CA PRO A 380 19.94 -31.73 11.41
C PRO A 380 18.59 -31.22 10.89
N LEU A 381 18.52 -31.08 9.57
CA LEU A 381 17.38 -30.56 8.83
C LEU A 381 17.07 -31.47 7.65
N ILE A 382 15.80 -31.82 7.48
CA ILE A 382 15.28 -32.47 6.27
C ILE A 382 14.15 -31.61 5.73
N VAL A 383 14.19 -31.32 4.43
CA VAL A 383 13.09 -30.69 3.71
C VAL A 383 12.62 -31.67 2.62
N GLU A 384 11.34 -32.01 2.62
CA GLU A 384 10.73 -32.93 1.66
C GLU A 384 9.62 -32.21 0.90
N ALA A 385 9.64 -32.30 -0.43
CA ALA A 385 8.56 -31.83 -1.27
C ALA A 385 8.05 -32.95 -2.18
N ALA A 386 6.74 -32.98 -2.37
CA ALA A 386 6.07 -33.86 -3.33
C ALA A 386 5.02 -33.08 -4.11
N PHE A 387 4.84 -33.41 -5.39
CA PHE A 387 3.90 -32.76 -6.28
C PHE A 387 3.31 -33.77 -7.26
N ALA A 388 2.02 -33.68 -7.53
CA ALA A 388 1.36 -34.37 -8.64
C ALA A 388 0.11 -33.60 -9.07
N GLU A 389 -0.37 -33.88 -10.28
CA GLU A 389 -1.72 -33.51 -10.70
C GLU A 389 -2.72 -34.55 -10.19
N LEU A 390 -3.93 -34.14 -9.87
CA LEU A 390 -5.05 -35.04 -9.61
C LEU A 390 -5.57 -35.58 -10.94
N ALA A 391 -5.94 -36.86 -10.95
CA ALA A 391 -6.54 -37.51 -12.11
C ALA A 391 -7.93 -36.93 -12.44
N ASP A 392 -8.68 -36.55 -11.41
CA ASP A 392 -9.94 -35.84 -11.56
C ASP A 392 -9.70 -34.32 -11.60
N CYS A 393 -9.86 -33.75 -12.79
CA CYS A 393 -9.59 -32.35 -13.04
C CYS A 393 -10.64 -31.38 -12.46
N THR A 394 -11.75 -31.91 -11.93
CA THR A 394 -12.82 -31.12 -11.32
C THR A 394 -12.62 -30.92 -9.81
N ARG A 395 -11.69 -31.67 -9.20
CA ARG A 395 -11.37 -31.52 -7.78
C ARG A 395 -10.51 -30.30 -7.55
N ASP A 396 -10.83 -29.59 -6.47
CA ASP A 396 -9.98 -28.52 -5.99
C ASP A 396 -8.58 -29.02 -5.65
N GLY A 397 -7.57 -28.20 -5.97
CA GLY A 397 -6.21 -28.48 -5.59
C GLY A 397 -6.03 -28.53 -4.06
N LEU A 398 -5.09 -29.36 -3.62
CA LEU A 398 -4.72 -29.58 -2.23
C LEU A 398 -3.23 -29.26 -2.04
N VAL A 399 -2.94 -28.27 -1.21
CA VAL A 399 -1.58 -27.94 -0.80
C VAL A 399 -1.49 -28.13 0.70
N ILE A 400 -0.50 -28.90 1.16
CA ILE A 400 -0.24 -29.16 2.57
C ILE A 400 1.19 -28.74 2.91
N SER A 401 1.35 -27.93 3.96
CA SER A 401 2.61 -27.86 4.69
C SER A 401 2.53 -28.47 6.06
N GLY A 402 3.69 -28.91 6.55
CA GLY A 402 3.86 -29.18 7.97
C GLY A 402 5.31 -29.15 8.42
N VAL A 403 5.48 -29.02 9.74
CA VAL A 403 6.76 -29.15 10.42
C VAL A 403 6.64 -30.29 11.41
N ASN A 404 7.67 -31.14 11.48
CA ASN A 404 7.76 -32.27 12.41
C ASN A 404 6.49 -33.14 12.42
N PHE A 405 6.01 -33.51 11.23
CA PHE A 405 4.85 -34.39 11.01
C PHE A 405 3.52 -33.84 11.53
N SER A 406 3.42 -32.52 11.73
CA SER A 406 2.18 -31.81 12.03
C SER A 406 1.85 -30.84 10.88
N PRO A 407 0.63 -30.85 10.33
CA PRO A 407 0.22 -29.89 9.33
C PRO A 407 0.02 -28.49 9.91
N SER A 408 0.14 -27.48 9.06
CA SER A 408 -0.09 -26.06 9.38
C SER A 408 -1.58 -25.71 9.24
N VAL A 409 -2.11 -24.81 10.08
CA VAL A 409 -3.54 -24.42 10.06
C VAL A 409 -3.92 -23.62 8.80
N ARG A 410 -3.02 -22.77 8.30
CA ARG A 410 -3.24 -21.86 7.16
C ARG A 410 -2.33 -22.12 5.95
N ASN A 411 -1.53 -23.19 5.98
CA ASN A 411 -0.54 -23.55 4.94
C ASN A 411 0.49 -22.46 4.60
N ASP A 412 0.75 -21.53 5.53
CA ASP A 412 1.61 -20.36 5.41
C ASP A 412 2.83 -20.44 6.34
N ILE A 413 3.30 -21.66 6.62
CA ILE A 413 4.29 -21.93 7.68
C ILE A 413 5.59 -21.13 7.53
N CYS A 414 5.96 -20.77 6.31
CA CYS A 414 6.96 -19.75 6.05
C CYS A 414 6.62 -18.97 4.79
N THR A 415 7.13 -17.74 4.73
CA THR A 415 6.88 -16.82 3.61
C THR A 415 7.50 -17.37 2.32
N GLU A 416 8.67 -18.01 2.43
CA GLU A 416 9.43 -18.61 1.34
C GLU A 416 8.66 -19.73 0.67
N MET A 417 7.98 -20.57 1.46
CA MET A 417 7.07 -21.59 0.92
C MET A 417 5.91 -20.92 0.18
N THR A 418 5.27 -19.93 0.79
CA THR A 418 4.11 -19.24 0.21
C THR A 418 4.49 -18.59 -1.13
N GLN A 419 5.68 -17.98 -1.18
CA GLN A 419 6.23 -17.36 -2.38
C GLN A 419 6.62 -18.40 -3.42
N ALA A 420 7.39 -19.44 -3.06
CA ALA A 420 7.79 -20.49 -3.99
C ALA A 420 6.57 -21.21 -4.60
N LEU A 421 5.54 -21.48 -3.79
CA LEU A 421 4.30 -22.05 -4.29
C LEU A 421 3.50 -21.04 -5.11
N SER A 422 3.40 -19.76 -4.73
CA SER A 422 2.71 -18.74 -5.51
C SER A 422 3.35 -18.57 -6.90
N ASP A 423 4.68 -18.46 -6.94
CA ASP A 423 5.47 -18.26 -8.17
C ASP A 423 5.37 -19.47 -9.10
N GLN A 424 5.36 -20.69 -8.55
CA GLN A 424 5.36 -21.94 -9.32
C GLN A 424 3.96 -22.49 -9.64
N LEU A 425 2.95 -22.19 -8.81
CA LEU A 425 1.63 -22.83 -8.87
C LEU A 425 0.49 -21.92 -9.33
N ALA A 426 0.64 -20.58 -9.32
CA ALA A 426 -0.31 -19.55 -9.80
C ALA A 426 -1.83 -19.89 -9.67
N PRO A 427 -2.57 -19.32 -8.70
CA PRO A 427 -3.87 -19.87 -8.30
C PRO A 427 -5.09 -19.32 -9.05
N LYS A 428 -5.90 -20.23 -9.59
CA LYS A 428 -7.29 -20.56 -9.19
C LYS A 428 -7.77 -21.66 -10.15
N TRP A 429 -8.36 -22.75 -9.64
CA TRP A 429 -8.94 -23.87 -10.41
C TRP A 429 -8.01 -24.95 -10.99
N LYS A 430 -6.82 -25.22 -10.40
CA LYS A 430 -5.96 -26.32 -10.89
C LYS A 430 -6.01 -27.55 -9.98
N PRO A 431 -6.28 -28.74 -10.54
CA PRO A 431 -6.44 -29.99 -9.81
C PRO A 431 -5.05 -30.57 -9.47
N ILE A 432 -4.35 -29.98 -8.51
CA ILE A 432 -3.01 -30.43 -8.09
C ILE A 432 -3.02 -30.91 -6.64
N ILE A 433 -2.09 -31.78 -6.28
CA ILE A 433 -1.76 -32.10 -4.91
C ILE A 433 -0.27 -31.81 -4.68
N ALA A 434 0.04 -31.03 -3.64
CA ALA A 434 1.39 -30.67 -3.27
C ALA A 434 1.59 -30.78 -1.76
N MET A 435 2.78 -31.23 -1.36
CA MET A 435 3.18 -31.38 0.03
C MET A 435 4.56 -30.76 0.21
N LEU A 436 4.74 -29.94 1.25
CA LEU A 436 6.04 -29.53 1.77
C LEU A 436 6.13 -29.93 3.25
N HIS A 437 7.19 -30.63 3.62
CA HIS A 437 7.41 -31.08 4.98
C HIS A 437 8.82 -30.72 5.43
N ILE A 438 8.94 -30.16 6.64
CA ILE A 438 10.22 -29.82 7.27
C ILE A 438 10.37 -30.63 8.55
N THR A 439 11.39 -31.49 8.63
CA THR A 439 11.81 -32.14 9.87
C THR A 439 13.00 -31.38 10.43
N MET A 440 12.87 -30.80 11.62
CA MET A 440 13.95 -30.06 12.28
C MET A 440 13.90 -30.16 13.80
N ILE A 441 15.06 -29.98 14.42
CA ILE A 441 15.17 -29.84 15.87
C ILE A 441 14.85 -28.40 16.25
N ASP A 442 14.03 -28.24 17.29
CA ASP A 442 13.70 -26.95 17.90
C ASP A 442 13.23 -25.90 16.87
N PRO A 443 12.08 -26.11 16.20
CA PRO A 443 11.61 -25.18 15.18
C PRO A 443 11.43 -23.76 15.75
N PRO A 444 11.98 -22.73 15.10
CA PRO A 444 11.91 -21.34 15.57
C PRO A 444 10.54 -20.73 15.25
N PHE A 445 9.51 -21.18 15.97
CA PHE A 445 8.15 -20.67 15.77
C PHE A 445 8.06 -19.17 16.09
N ALA A 446 7.41 -18.42 15.21
CA ALA A 446 7.18 -16.97 15.36
C ALA A 446 6.01 -16.68 16.32
N ASP A 447 5.12 -17.65 16.50
CA ASP A 447 3.91 -17.54 17.33
C ASP A 447 3.73 -18.79 18.21
N ARG A 448 2.92 -18.65 19.27
CA ARG A 448 2.60 -19.76 20.19
C ARG A 448 1.76 -20.86 19.53
N GLY A 449 1.00 -20.52 18.50
CA GLY A 449 0.15 -21.43 17.72
C GLY A 449 0.88 -22.35 16.76
N LYS A 450 2.21 -22.23 16.70
CA LYS A 450 3.09 -22.98 15.80
C LYS A 450 2.66 -22.82 14.34
N SER A 451 2.12 -21.65 14.01
CA SER A 451 1.54 -21.36 12.70
C SER A 451 2.64 -21.05 11.70
N ARG A 452 3.65 -20.31 12.15
CA ARG A 452 4.78 -19.85 11.33
C ARG A 452 6.11 -20.14 11.98
N ILE A 453 7.11 -20.47 11.17
CA ILE A 453 8.51 -20.59 11.56
C ILE A 453 9.36 -19.51 10.90
N ASN A 454 10.31 -18.96 11.65
CA ASN A 454 11.33 -18.07 11.12
C ASN A 454 12.48 -18.93 10.56
N VAL A 455 12.45 -19.18 9.25
CA VAL A 455 13.48 -19.99 8.60
C VAL A 455 14.78 -19.19 8.43
N ASP A 456 15.91 -19.85 8.63
CA ASP A 456 17.22 -19.28 8.33
C ASP A 456 17.53 -19.33 6.81
N HIS A 457 18.61 -18.67 6.38
CA HIS A 457 18.92 -18.53 4.96
C HIS A 457 19.16 -19.89 4.30
N GLN A 458 19.86 -20.80 5.01
CA GLN A 458 20.11 -22.15 4.52
C GLN A 458 18.82 -22.96 4.35
N THR A 459 17.90 -22.86 5.30
CA THR A 459 16.59 -23.53 5.26
C THR A 459 15.73 -22.98 4.11
N ALA A 460 15.74 -21.66 3.90
CA ALA A 460 15.04 -21.01 2.79
C ALA A 460 15.54 -21.49 1.42
N LEU A 461 16.87 -21.62 1.25
CA LEU A 461 17.47 -22.16 0.03
C LEU A 461 17.06 -23.62 -0.20
N ALA A 462 17.08 -24.44 0.85
CA ALA A 462 16.67 -25.84 0.77
C ALA A 462 15.19 -25.99 0.34
N ILE A 463 14.30 -25.16 0.90
CA ILE A 463 12.87 -25.12 0.52
C ILE A 463 12.73 -24.76 -0.96
N SER A 464 13.44 -23.72 -1.41
CA SER A 464 13.36 -23.25 -2.78
C SER A 464 13.84 -24.32 -3.77
N GLU A 465 14.96 -24.98 -3.48
CA GLU A 465 15.50 -26.07 -4.31
C GLU A 465 14.49 -27.22 -4.47
N VAL A 466 13.92 -27.72 -3.36
CA VAL A 466 13.03 -28.88 -3.44
C VAL A 466 11.70 -28.55 -4.10
N VAL A 467 11.14 -27.34 -3.85
CA VAL A 467 9.88 -26.90 -4.46
C VAL A 467 10.08 -26.69 -5.96
N GLU A 468 11.10 -25.94 -6.38
CA GLU A 468 11.41 -25.71 -7.80
C GLU A 468 11.59 -27.05 -8.53
N PHE A 469 12.30 -28.01 -7.93
CA PHE A 469 12.51 -29.32 -8.53
C PHE A 469 11.20 -30.05 -8.81
N VAL A 470 10.29 -30.12 -7.82
CA VAL A 470 9.06 -30.92 -7.97
C VAL A 470 8.01 -30.24 -8.85
N THR A 471 8.00 -28.91 -8.93
CA THR A 471 7.05 -28.15 -9.76
C THR A 471 7.57 -27.83 -11.16
N ARG A 472 8.85 -28.04 -11.46
CA ARG A 472 9.49 -27.63 -12.72
C ARG A 472 8.73 -28.01 -13.98
N ASP A 473 8.32 -29.28 -14.10
CA ASP A 473 7.66 -29.80 -15.31
C ASP A 473 6.26 -29.21 -15.47
N TRP A 474 5.58 -28.98 -14.36
CA TRP A 474 4.29 -28.31 -14.32
C TRP A 474 4.41 -26.84 -14.70
N PHE A 475 5.32 -26.10 -14.07
CA PHE A 475 5.56 -24.70 -14.35
C PHE A 475 5.93 -24.46 -15.83
N LYS A 476 6.80 -25.30 -16.40
CA LYS A 476 7.13 -25.26 -17.84
C LYS A 476 5.90 -25.46 -18.72
N ARG A 477 5.03 -26.43 -18.40
CA ARG A 477 3.78 -26.66 -19.13
C ARG A 477 2.81 -25.50 -18.98
N GLN A 478 2.61 -24.96 -17.78
CA GLN A 478 1.73 -23.82 -17.55
C GLN A 478 2.22 -22.58 -18.30
N LYS A 479 3.52 -22.31 -18.30
CA LYS A 479 4.10 -21.24 -19.13
C LYS A 479 3.96 -21.49 -20.63
N ALA A 480 3.97 -22.74 -21.08
CA ALA A 480 3.70 -23.09 -22.47
C ALA A 480 2.22 -22.86 -22.83
N ILE A 481 1.29 -23.27 -21.97
CA ILE A 481 -0.16 -23.02 -22.13
C ILE A 481 -0.43 -21.52 -22.17
N GLU A 482 0.08 -20.73 -21.21
CA GLU A 482 -0.05 -19.26 -21.22
C GLU A 482 0.48 -18.64 -22.52
N ARG A 483 1.62 -19.14 -23.04
CA ARG A 483 2.18 -18.69 -24.31
C ARG A 483 1.29 -19.08 -25.49
N ASP A 484 0.72 -20.28 -25.50
CA ASP A 484 -0.11 -20.78 -26.59
C ASP A 484 -1.52 -20.18 -26.58
N GLU A 485 -2.13 -19.97 -25.41
CA GLU A 485 -3.32 -19.12 -25.24
C GLU A 485 -3.02 -17.70 -25.72
N GLY A 486 -1.86 -17.15 -25.33
CA GLY A 486 -1.39 -15.87 -25.85
C GLY A 486 -1.24 -15.86 -27.38
N LYS A 487 -0.75 -16.95 -27.99
CA LYS A 487 -0.69 -17.10 -29.46
C LYS A 487 -2.08 -17.24 -30.08
N LEU A 488 -2.98 -17.98 -29.46
CA LEU A 488 -4.35 -18.19 -29.93
C LEU A 488 -5.14 -16.89 -29.87
N LEU A 489 -5.06 -16.14 -28.78
CA LEU A 489 -5.62 -14.79 -28.64
C LEU A 489 -5.04 -13.84 -29.68
N ARG A 490 -3.72 -13.91 -29.95
CA ARG A 490 -3.09 -13.14 -31.05
C ARG A 490 -3.58 -13.59 -32.42
N LYS A 491 -3.85 -14.88 -32.63
CA LYS A 491 -4.37 -15.44 -33.89
C LYS A 491 -5.84 -15.08 -34.10
N GLN A 492 -6.66 -15.14 -33.04
CA GLN A 492 -8.06 -14.69 -33.04
C GLN A 492 -8.13 -13.19 -33.27
N ALA A 493 -7.32 -12.39 -32.57
CA ALA A 493 -7.20 -10.96 -32.82
C ALA A 493 -6.69 -10.65 -34.25
N ARG A 494 -5.84 -11.50 -34.84
CA ARG A 494 -5.39 -11.36 -36.23
C ARG A 494 -6.49 -11.74 -37.24
N ALA A 495 -7.30 -12.74 -36.95
CA ALA A 495 -8.45 -13.14 -37.77
C ALA A 495 -9.59 -12.10 -37.69
N GLU A 496 -9.81 -11.50 -36.52
CA GLU A 496 -10.73 -10.37 -36.32
C GLU A 496 -10.26 -9.13 -37.08
N ARG A 497 -8.96 -8.80 -37.02
CA ARG A 497 -8.36 -7.71 -37.81
C ARG A 497 -8.45 -7.94 -39.32
N SER A 498 -8.32 -9.19 -39.78
CA SER A 498 -8.45 -9.53 -41.20
C SER A 498 -9.88 -9.36 -41.74
N LYS A 499 -10.91 -9.31 -40.88
CA LYS A 499 -12.29 -8.96 -41.26
C LYS A 499 -12.56 -7.44 -41.26
N GLN A 500 -11.64 -6.64 -40.73
CA GLN A 500 -11.80 -5.18 -40.52
C GLN A 500 -11.04 -4.32 -41.55
N GLN A 501 -10.39 -4.94 -42.53
CA GLN A 501 -9.32 -4.33 -43.34
C GLN A 501 -9.81 -3.79 -44.71
N ASP A 502 -10.87 -2.97 -44.72
CA ASP A 502 -11.36 -2.26 -45.92
C ASP A 502 -11.59 -0.75 -45.68
N CYS A 503 -11.01 -0.14 -44.63
CA CYS A 503 -11.20 1.29 -44.35
C CYS A 503 -9.96 2.16 -44.64
N THR A 504 -10.18 3.35 -45.19
CA THR A 504 -9.11 4.28 -45.57
C THR A 504 -8.44 4.91 -44.34
N LEU A 505 -7.23 5.46 -44.48
CA LEU A 505 -6.49 6.05 -43.36
C LEU A 505 -7.23 7.26 -42.74
N LYS A 506 -7.99 8.04 -43.53
CA LYS A 506 -8.81 9.15 -43.02
C LYS A 506 -10.00 8.63 -42.20
N ASP A 507 -10.70 7.62 -42.69
CA ASP A 507 -11.84 7.01 -41.98
C ASP A 507 -11.38 6.37 -40.66
N ALA A 508 -10.22 5.70 -40.67
CA ALA A 508 -9.62 5.11 -39.48
C ALA A 508 -9.29 6.16 -38.40
N ILE A 509 -8.83 7.36 -38.78
CA ILE A 509 -8.58 8.47 -37.84
C ILE A 509 -9.89 8.96 -37.22
N LEU A 510 -10.93 9.17 -38.04
CA LEU A 510 -12.22 9.68 -37.56
C LEU A 510 -12.96 8.67 -36.66
N ILE A 511 -12.90 7.37 -36.99
CA ILE A 511 -13.49 6.30 -36.17
C ILE A 511 -12.92 6.28 -34.74
N VAL A 512 -11.62 6.53 -34.59
CA VAL A 512 -10.96 6.44 -33.28
C VAL A 512 -10.86 7.78 -32.54
N LEU A 513 -11.26 8.89 -33.18
CA LEU A 513 -11.02 10.24 -32.70
C LEU A 513 -11.60 10.48 -31.30
N HIS A 514 -12.88 10.20 -31.09
CA HIS A 514 -13.53 10.42 -29.79
C HIS A 514 -12.93 9.56 -28.68
N GLY A 515 -12.66 8.28 -28.94
CA GLY A 515 -12.02 7.39 -27.97
C GLY A 515 -10.55 7.77 -27.67
N ALA A 516 -9.85 8.38 -28.64
CA ALA A 516 -8.52 8.93 -28.43
C ALA A 516 -8.57 10.21 -27.58
N VAL A 517 -9.57 11.07 -27.80
CA VAL A 517 -9.83 12.28 -27.00
C VAL A 517 -10.11 11.92 -25.55
N GLU A 518 -11.00 10.96 -25.26
CA GLU A 518 -11.31 10.53 -23.89
C GLU A 518 -10.07 10.03 -23.14
N LYS A 519 -9.23 9.23 -23.82
CA LYS A 519 -7.99 8.72 -23.24
C LYS A 519 -6.93 9.79 -23.03
N ALA A 520 -6.85 10.77 -23.93
CA ALA A 520 -5.93 11.89 -23.79
C ALA A 520 -6.38 12.80 -22.62
N ALA A 521 -7.67 13.15 -22.57
CA ALA A 521 -8.27 13.99 -21.54
C ALA A 521 -8.27 13.36 -20.14
N GLY A 522 -8.38 12.02 -20.04
CA GLY A 522 -8.38 11.29 -18.78
C GLY A 522 -7.07 11.38 -17.98
N LYS A 523 -5.95 11.80 -18.61
CA LYS A 523 -4.67 11.98 -17.92
C LYS A 523 -4.53 13.31 -17.17
N GLN A 524 -5.22 14.37 -17.59
CA GLN A 524 -5.07 15.72 -17.01
C GLN A 524 -6.42 16.43 -16.80
N LYS A 525 -7.30 15.86 -15.97
CA LYS A 525 -8.58 16.46 -15.54
C LYS A 525 -9.40 17.10 -16.69
N GLY A 526 -9.40 16.50 -17.88
CA GLY A 526 -10.19 16.98 -19.02
C GLY A 526 -9.42 17.76 -20.09
N PHE A 527 -8.11 18.01 -19.92
CA PHE A 527 -7.27 18.73 -20.89
C PHE A 527 -6.20 17.85 -21.55
N TYR A 528 -5.77 18.18 -22.77
CA TYR A 528 -4.73 17.43 -23.52
C TYR A 528 -4.10 18.23 -24.67
N THR A 529 -2.87 17.91 -25.06
CA THR A 529 -2.19 18.56 -26.21
C THR A 529 -2.43 17.83 -27.54
N ALA A 530 -2.11 18.48 -28.67
CA ALA A 530 -2.15 17.83 -29.99
C ALA A 530 -1.23 16.59 -30.09
N ARG A 531 -0.06 16.63 -29.43
CA ARG A 531 0.84 15.47 -29.36
C ARG A 531 0.24 14.33 -28.55
N ASP A 532 -0.39 14.62 -27.41
CA ASP A 532 -1.02 13.59 -26.59
C ASP A 532 -2.14 12.88 -27.35
N LEU A 533 -2.98 13.66 -28.04
CA LEU A 533 -4.04 13.13 -28.90
C LEU A 533 -3.45 12.25 -30.00
N TYR A 534 -2.39 12.69 -30.68
CA TYR A 534 -1.70 11.89 -31.70
C TYR A 534 -1.15 10.57 -31.13
N TYR A 535 -0.49 10.59 -29.96
CA TYR A 535 0.05 9.38 -29.35
C TYR A 535 -1.03 8.40 -28.87
N GLN A 536 -2.19 8.89 -28.44
CA GLN A 536 -3.33 8.02 -28.09
C GLN A 536 -4.04 7.48 -29.33
N ALA A 537 -4.16 8.29 -30.39
CA ALA A 537 -4.81 7.89 -31.64
C ALA A 537 -3.97 6.91 -32.46
N ARG A 538 -2.65 7.11 -32.55
CA ARG A 538 -1.73 6.31 -33.38
C ARG A 538 -1.85 4.78 -33.20
N PRO A 539 -1.82 4.21 -31.98
CA PRO A 539 -1.99 2.77 -31.78
C PRO A 539 -3.43 2.29 -32.03
N LEU A 540 -4.42 3.19 -32.02
CA LEU A 540 -5.82 2.88 -32.31
C LEU A 540 -6.08 2.88 -33.82
N VAL A 541 -5.55 3.85 -34.57
CA VAL A 541 -5.63 3.92 -36.05
C VAL A 541 -4.99 2.67 -36.68
N GLN A 542 -3.87 2.19 -36.13
CA GLN A 542 -3.20 0.96 -36.57
C GLN A 542 -4.04 -0.33 -36.45
N LYS A 543 -5.19 -0.29 -35.76
CA LYS A 543 -6.14 -1.41 -35.71
C LYS A 543 -7.04 -1.48 -36.94
N TYR A 544 -7.23 -0.36 -37.61
CA TYR A 544 -8.17 -0.17 -38.71
C TYR A 544 -7.45 0.01 -40.06
N ASN A 545 -6.26 0.62 -40.05
CA ASN A 545 -5.43 0.82 -41.24
C ASN A 545 -3.94 0.61 -40.91
N SER A 546 -3.20 -0.10 -41.78
CA SER A 546 -1.80 -0.48 -41.57
C SER A 546 -0.77 0.52 -42.12
N GLU A 547 -1.21 1.61 -42.75
CA GLU A 547 -0.31 2.66 -43.25
C GLU A 547 0.34 3.46 -42.11
N TYR A 548 1.52 4.01 -42.37
CA TYR A 548 2.23 4.84 -41.38
C TYR A 548 1.49 6.17 -41.21
N LEU A 549 0.96 6.40 -40.00
CA LEU A 549 0.34 7.67 -39.64
C LEU A 549 1.41 8.73 -39.37
N ASP A 550 1.53 9.70 -40.26
CA ASP A 550 2.38 10.90 -40.10
C ASP A 550 1.68 11.96 -39.24
N GLN A 551 2.44 12.65 -38.39
CA GLN A 551 1.90 13.66 -37.49
C GLN A 551 1.31 14.87 -38.23
N LYS A 552 1.95 15.35 -39.31
CA LYS A 552 1.42 16.50 -40.06
C LYS A 552 0.14 16.15 -40.80
N TYR A 553 0.03 14.93 -41.31
CA TYR A 553 -1.19 14.44 -41.91
C TYR A 553 -2.32 14.32 -40.89
N PHE A 554 -2.02 13.78 -39.70
CA PHE A 554 -2.97 13.70 -38.60
C PHE A 554 -3.48 15.08 -38.17
N ASP A 555 -2.58 16.03 -37.92
CA ASP A 555 -2.94 17.40 -37.52
C ASP A 555 -3.85 18.06 -38.56
N ARG A 556 -3.58 17.89 -39.85
CA ARG A 556 -4.44 18.40 -40.93
C ARG A 556 -5.86 17.81 -40.91
N VAL A 557 -6.00 16.50 -40.65
CA VAL A 557 -7.32 15.85 -40.58
C VAL A 557 -8.09 16.32 -39.35
N ILE A 558 -7.41 16.58 -38.23
CA ILE A 558 -8.03 17.15 -37.03
C ILE A 558 -8.46 18.60 -37.28
N ASP A 559 -7.65 19.39 -37.97
CA ASP A 559 -8.00 20.78 -38.30
C ASP A 559 -9.20 20.84 -39.27
N GLU A 560 -9.27 19.96 -40.28
CA GLU A 560 -10.45 19.80 -41.14
C GLU A 560 -11.71 19.44 -40.32
N TYR A 561 -11.57 18.52 -39.36
CA TYR A 561 -12.66 18.12 -38.47
C TYR A 561 -13.15 19.27 -37.58
N GLU A 562 -12.24 20.05 -36.97
CA GLU A 562 -12.58 21.17 -36.09
C GLU A 562 -13.28 22.33 -36.83
N ILE A 563 -12.99 22.52 -38.13
CA ILE A 563 -13.67 23.51 -38.96
C ILE A 563 -15.13 23.11 -39.19
N GLU A 564 -15.39 21.83 -39.43
CA GLU A 564 -16.72 21.31 -39.80
C GLU A 564 -17.61 21.01 -38.58
N HIS A 565 -17.03 20.56 -37.47
CA HIS A 565 -17.76 20.04 -36.30
C HIS A 565 -17.56 20.87 -35.02
N GLY A 566 -16.77 21.93 -35.09
CA GLY A 566 -16.39 22.73 -33.93
C GLY A 566 -15.22 22.13 -33.15
N ILE A 567 -14.72 22.91 -32.19
CA ILE A 567 -13.43 22.64 -31.54
C ILE A 567 -13.55 21.46 -30.58
N LEU A 568 -12.52 20.61 -30.59
CA LEU A 568 -12.42 19.52 -29.64
C LEU A 568 -12.21 20.06 -28.21
N LYS A 569 -13.17 19.76 -27.34
CA LYS A 569 -13.20 20.20 -25.94
C LYS A 569 -11.97 19.72 -25.17
N GLY A 570 -11.27 20.62 -24.48
CA GLY A 570 -10.11 20.29 -23.66
C GLY A 570 -8.75 20.32 -24.38
N ARG A 571 -8.70 20.65 -25.68
CA ARG A 571 -7.44 20.74 -26.43
C ARG A 571 -6.63 21.98 -26.01
N LEU A 572 -5.46 21.77 -25.40
CA LEU A 572 -4.48 22.80 -25.04
C LEU A 572 -3.60 23.16 -26.25
N ARG A 573 -3.42 24.46 -26.49
CA ARG A 573 -2.47 25.01 -27.48
C ARG A 573 -1.33 25.71 -26.74
N ASP A 574 -0.10 25.54 -27.24
CA ASP A 574 1.11 26.13 -26.64
C ASP A 574 1.00 27.66 -26.54
N PRO A 575 1.39 28.28 -25.40
CA PRO A 575 1.34 29.73 -25.23
C PRO A 575 2.31 30.44 -26.18
N ARG A 576 1.81 31.36 -27.00
CA ARG A 576 2.63 32.22 -27.90
C ARG A 576 2.60 33.69 -27.49
N GLY A 577 2.75 33.95 -26.19
CA GLY A 577 2.72 35.31 -25.62
C GLY A 577 2.43 35.29 -24.12
N PHE A 578 2.47 36.46 -23.49
CA PHE A 578 2.07 36.65 -22.10
C PHE A 578 1.40 38.02 -21.90
N LEU A 579 0.48 38.09 -20.94
CA LEU A 579 -0.08 39.32 -20.37
C LEU A 579 0.82 39.79 -19.22
N ILE A 580 1.06 41.08 -19.12
CA ILE A 580 1.71 41.74 -17.99
C ILE A 580 0.66 42.57 -17.27
N GLU A 581 0.44 42.24 -16.00
CA GLU A 581 -0.39 43.04 -15.11
C GLU A 581 0.43 44.21 -14.53
N PRO A 582 -0.15 45.41 -14.40
CA PRO A 582 0.50 46.49 -13.68
C PRO A 582 0.50 46.20 -12.17
N HIS A 583 1.46 46.76 -11.43
CA HIS A 583 1.61 46.70 -9.96
C HIS A 583 1.92 45.32 -9.35
N THR A 584 1.45 44.22 -9.93
CA THR A 584 1.59 42.87 -9.36
C THR A 584 2.88 42.16 -9.77
N GLY A 585 3.52 42.62 -10.86
CA GLY A 585 4.65 41.94 -11.49
C GLY A 585 4.28 40.59 -12.14
N ARG A 586 2.99 40.24 -12.18
CA ARG A 586 2.51 38.96 -12.70
C ARG A 586 2.56 38.95 -14.23
N LYS A 587 3.17 37.89 -14.77
CA LYS A 587 3.17 37.58 -16.21
C LYS A 587 2.33 36.34 -16.46
N VAL A 588 1.15 36.50 -17.07
CA VAL A 588 0.21 35.39 -17.35
C VAL A 588 0.48 34.85 -18.75
N PRO A 589 0.92 33.60 -18.91
CA PRO A 589 1.14 33.02 -20.23
C PRO A 589 -0.18 32.90 -21.00
N LEU A 590 -0.17 33.20 -22.29
CA LEU A 590 -1.38 33.16 -23.14
C LEU A 590 -1.64 31.75 -23.69
N GLY A 591 -1.84 30.81 -22.78
CA GLY A 591 -2.30 29.44 -23.05
C GLY A 591 -3.83 29.33 -22.93
N THR A 592 -4.43 28.30 -23.54
CA THR A 592 -5.89 28.10 -23.49
C THR A 592 -6.43 27.84 -22.08
N SER A 593 -5.64 27.22 -21.21
CA SER A 593 -5.99 27.01 -19.79
C SER A 593 -5.88 28.32 -19.01
N ASP A 594 -4.75 29.01 -19.15
CA ASP A 594 -4.41 30.18 -18.34
C ASP A 594 -5.36 31.35 -18.56
N VAL A 595 -5.86 31.53 -19.80
CA VAL A 595 -6.85 32.57 -20.12
C VAL A 595 -8.26 32.22 -19.62
N LEU A 596 -8.62 30.93 -19.52
CA LEU A 596 -9.93 30.52 -18.99
C LEU A 596 -10.02 30.69 -17.48
N ASP A 597 -8.91 30.49 -16.77
CA ASP A 597 -8.81 30.63 -15.31
C ASP A 597 -8.47 32.07 -14.88
N TYR A 598 -8.25 32.99 -15.84
CA TYR A 598 -7.89 34.37 -15.57
C TYR A 598 -9.12 35.24 -15.30
N GLU A 599 -9.32 35.63 -14.05
CA GLU A 599 -10.32 36.61 -13.67
C GLU A 599 -9.79 38.03 -13.94
N ILE A 600 -10.53 38.82 -14.71
CA ILE A 600 -10.15 40.19 -15.04
C ILE A 600 -10.32 41.07 -13.78
N PRO A 601 -9.22 41.60 -13.23
CA PRO A 601 -9.27 42.41 -12.02
C PRO A 601 -10.01 43.72 -12.28
N TRP A 602 -10.88 44.11 -11.36
CA TRP A 602 -11.74 45.28 -11.52
C TRP A 602 -11.03 46.59 -11.14
N ASP A 603 -9.92 46.50 -10.40
CA ASP A 603 -9.22 47.59 -9.70
C ASP A 603 -7.73 47.70 -10.07
N LEU A 604 -7.32 47.05 -11.15
CA LEU A 604 -5.90 46.96 -11.53
C LEU A 604 -5.55 47.67 -12.83
N TYR A 605 -6.41 47.60 -13.86
CA TYR A 605 -6.19 48.30 -15.12
C TYR A 605 -7.49 48.67 -15.82
N HIS A 606 -7.48 49.76 -16.60
CA HIS A 606 -8.61 50.19 -17.44
C HIS A 606 -8.34 50.04 -18.94
N THR A 607 -7.10 49.78 -19.32
CA THR A 607 -6.65 49.69 -20.72
C THR A 607 -5.75 48.48 -20.94
N LEU A 608 -5.84 47.87 -22.11
CA LEU A 608 -5.07 46.71 -22.56
C LEU A 608 -4.36 47.03 -23.88
N ILE A 609 -3.03 46.93 -23.92
CA ILE A 609 -2.23 47.16 -25.12
C ILE A 609 -1.71 45.83 -25.67
N TYR A 610 -2.06 45.48 -26.90
CA TYR A 610 -1.49 44.36 -27.65
C TYR A 610 -0.22 44.80 -28.38
N VAL A 611 0.88 44.07 -28.17
CA VAL A 611 2.20 44.35 -28.72
C VAL A 611 2.70 43.13 -29.50
N GLU A 612 3.03 43.33 -30.79
CA GLU A 612 3.48 42.26 -31.71
C GLU A 612 4.85 41.66 -31.35
N LYS A 613 5.62 42.34 -30.50
CA LYS A 613 7.02 42.01 -30.18
C LYS A 613 7.28 41.86 -28.69
N LYS A 614 7.57 40.63 -28.26
CA LYS A 614 7.92 40.31 -26.86
C LYS A 614 9.11 41.09 -26.30
N ASN A 615 10.10 41.41 -27.13
CA ASN A 615 11.30 42.11 -26.70
C ASN A 615 11.03 43.60 -26.37
N LEU A 616 9.90 44.16 -26.83
CA LEU A 616 9.51 45.54 -26.54
C LEU A 616 9.06 45.74 -25.08
N VAL A 617 8.75 44.65 -24.38
CA VAL A 617 8.35 44.66 -22.97
C VAL A 617 9.34 45.43 -22.08
N HIS A 618 10.64 45.32 -22.37
CA HIS A 618 11.68 46.01 -21.59
C HIS A 618 11.60 47.53 -21.69
N ALA A 619 11.07 48.07 -22.79
CA ALA A 619 10.86 49.51 -22.95
C ALA A 619 9.68 49.98 -22.11
N PHE A 620 8.58 49.19 -22.07
CA PHE A 620 7.43 49.44 -21.20
C PHE A 620 7.80 49.37 -19.71
N GLU A 621 8.58 48.36 -19.30
CA GLU A 621 9.09 48.19 -17.93
C GLU A 621 9.99 49.37 -17.53
N TYR A 622 10.85 49.86 -18.43
CA TYR A 622 11.72 51.02 -18.16
C TYR A 622 10.91 52.31 -17.97
N ALA A 623 9.95 52.56 -18.87
CA ALA A 623 9.09 53.74 -18.82
C ALA A 623 8.03 53.67 -17.71
N LYS A 624 7.90 52.50 -17.04
CA LYS A 624 6.87 52.17 -16.05
C LYS A 624 5.46 52.48 -16.53
N VAL A 625 5.20 52.31 -17.83
CA VAL A 625 3.91 52.63 -18.44
C VAL A 625 2.76 51.80 -17.83
N PRO A 626 2.90 50.48 -17.62
CA PRO A 626 1.86 49.70 -16.96
C PRO A 626 1.47 50.28 -15.61
N GLU A 627 2.45 50.63 -14.78
CA GLU A 627 2.24 51.14 -13.43
C GLU A 627 1.82 52.61 -13.39
N ARG A 628 2.28 53.48 -14.29
CA ARG A 628 1.94 54.92 -14.27
C ARG A 628 0.51 55.20 -14.69
N TYR A 629 -0.04 54.40 -15.59
CA TYR A 629 -1.37 54.64 -16.19
C TYR A 629 -2.35 53.48 -15.97
N ASP A 630 -1.99 52.50 -15.13
CA ASP A 630 -2.81 51.31 -14.84
C ASP A 630 -3.25 50.59 -16.13
N ILE A 631 -2.25 50.17 -16.91
CA ILE A 631 -2.42 49.54 -18.23
C ILE A 631 -1.84 48.13 -18.22
N ALA A 632 -2.61 47.16 -18.72
CA ALA A 632 -2.11 45.81 -18.95
C ALA A 632 -1.52 45.68 -20.36
N VAL A 633 -0.43 44.91 -20.50
CA VAL A 633 0.27 44.75 -21.79
C VAL A 633 0.31 43.29 -22.21
N ILE A 634 -0.26 42.98 -23.38
CA ILE A 634 -0.11 41.68 -24.03
C ILE A 634 1.10 41.73 -24.97
N ALA A 635 2.08 40.88 -24.70
CA ALA A 635 3.25 40.73 -25.55
C ALA A 635 3.23 39.37 -26.25
N ALA A 636 3.12 39.37 -27.57
CA ALA A 636 3.03 38.16 -28.40
C ALA A 636 4.09 38.18 -29.52
N GLU A 637 4.13 37.14 -30.35
CA GLU A 637 4.97 37.09 -31.55
C GLU A 637 4.08 36.94 -32.79
N GLY A 638 4.05 37.97 -33.64
CA GLY A 638 3.24 38.02 -34.85
C GLY A 638 1.73 38.13 -34.59
N TYR A 639 0.93 37.49 -35.46
CA TYR A 639 -0.54 37.56 -35.38
C TYR A 639 -1.10 37.04 -34.05
N ALA A 640 -2.10 37.76 -33.52
CA ALA A 640 -2.72 37.46 -32.24
C ALA A 640 -3.29 36.04 -32.16
N THR A 641 -2.90 35.33 -31.11
CA THR A 641 -3.47 34.02 -30.81
C THR A 641 -4.94 34.15 -30.42
N ARG A 642 -5.69 33.06 -30.60
CA ARG A 642 -7.08 32.99 -30.13
C ARG A 642 -7.21 33.28 -28.63
N ALA A 643 -6.24 32.87 -27.82
CA ALA A 643 -6.22 33.12 -26.37
C ALA A 643 -6.08 34.63 -26.07
N ALA A 644 -5.18 35.32 -26.78
CA ALA A 644 -5.04 36.78 -26.68
C ALA A 644 -6.34 37.51 -27.06
N LYS A 645 -6.98 37.08 -28.16
CA LYS A 645 -8.26 37.65 -28.63
C LYS A 645 -9.41 37.42 -27.64
N LEU A 646 -9.49 36.22 -27.05
CA LEU A 646 -10.52 35.89 -26.07
C LEU A 646 -10.35 36.72 -24.78
N LEU A 647 -9.11 36.87 -24.30
CA LEU A 647 -8.80 37.70 -23.15
C LEU A 647 -9.18 39.17 -23.40
N ALA A 648 -8.80 39.73 -24.56
CA ALA A 648 -9.14 41.10 -24.94
C ALA A 648 -10.67 41.32 -25.03
N GLN A 649 -11.39 40.38 -25.65
CA GLN A 649 -12.85 40.43 -25.71
C GLN A 649 -13.50 40.35 -24.34
N ASN A 650 -13.04 39.46 -23.47
CA ASN A 650 -13.60 39.32 -22.12
C ASN A 650 -13.33 40.59 -21.29
N ALA A 651 -12.12 41.14 -21.35
CA ALA A 651 -11.78 42.39 -20.67
C ALA A 651 -12.66 43.56 -21.15
N HIS A 652 -12.88 43.66 -22.46
CA HIS A 652 -13.76 44.66 -23.04
C HIS A 652 -15.23 44.46 -22.63
N ARG A 653 -15.76 43.23 -22.76
CA ARG A 653 -17.18 42.93 -22.50
C ARG A 653 -17.56 43.00 -21.02
N GLU A 654 -16.71 42.46 -20.15
CA GLU A 654 -17.00 42.35 -18.72
C GLU A 654 -16.74 43.65 -17.96
N ARG A 655 -15.72 44.41 -18.37
CA ARG A 655 -15.20 45.56 -17.62
C ARG A 655 -15.11 46.86 -18.42
N GLY A 656 -15.41 46.84 -19.71
CA GLY A 656 -15.28 48.02 -20.57
C GLY A 656 -13.83 48.43 -20.83
N VAL A 657 -12.87 47.51 -20.69
CA VAL A 657 -11.45 47.80 -20.91
C VAL A 657 -11.22 48.20 -22.37
N ARG A 658 -10.46 49.28 -22.56
CA ARG A 658 -10.06 49.78 -23.89
C ARG A 658 -8.95 48.90 -24.45
N VAL A 659 -9.06 48.48 -25.71
CA VAL A 659 -8.05 47.61 -26.36
C VAL A 659 -7.31 48.39 -27.43
N LEU A 660 -6.00 48.56 -27.26
CA LEU A 660 -5.12 49.24 -28.22
C LEU A 660 -4.18 48.23 -28.88
N CYS A 661 -3.79 48.49 -30.13
CA CYS A 661 -2.79 47.71 -30.85
C CYS A 661 -1.55 48.57 -31.12
N LEU A 662 -0.39 48.04 -30.76
CA LEU A 662 0.93 48.63 -31.01
C LEU A 662 1.74 47.70 -31.91
N HIS A 663 2.04 48.16 -33.13
CA HIS A 663 2.70 47.38 -34.17
C HIS A 663 3.80 48.19 -34.87
N ASP A 664 4.65 47.49 -35.63
CA ASP A 664 5.69 48.09 -36.47
C ASP A 664 5.12 48.79 -37.70
N ALA A 665 5.85 49.75 -38.27
CA ALA A 665 5.43 50.42 -39.50
C ALA A 665 5.70 49.52 -40.72
N ASP A 666 4.95 48.43 -40.87
CA ASP A 666 5.03 47.49 -41.98
C ASP A 666 3.66 46.87 -42.34
N PRO A 667 3.50 46.30 -43.55
CA PRO A 667 2.22 45.76 -43.99
C PRO A 667 1.61 44.66 -43.12
N ASP A 668 2.41 43.87 -42.41
CA ASP A 668 1.92 42.80 -41.53
C ASP A 668 1.42 43.41 -40.20
N GLY A 669 2.10 44.42 -39.67
CA GLY A 669 1.69 45.18 -38.48
C GLY A 669 0.32 45.87 -38.64
N TYR A 670 0.13 46.64 -39.73
CA TYR A 670 -1.18 47.25 -40.04
C TYR A 670 -2.29 46.20 -40.19
N ASN A 671 -1.94 45.03 -40.74
CA ASN A 671 -2.91 43.94 -40.87
C ASN A 671 -3.21 43.26 -39.52
N ILE A 672 -2.30 43.28 -38.55
CA ILE A 672 -2.54 42.79 -37.19
C ILE A 672 -3.58 43.67 -36.49
N ALA A 673 -3.44 45.00 -36.52
CA ALA A 673 -4.43 45.93 -35.96
C ALA A 673 -5.82 45.67 -36.55
N ARG A 674 -5.90 45.51 -37.89
CA ARG A 674 -7.15 45.20 -38.59
C ARG A 674 -7.76 43.85 -38.22
N THR A 675 -6.93 42.82 -38.02
CA THR A 675 -7.39 41.43 -37.85
C THR A 675 -7.52 41.01 -36.38
N LEU A 676 -7.13 41.85 -35.43
CA LEU A 676 -7.17 41.56 -34.00
C LEU A 676 -8.61 41.27 -33.52
N SER A 677 -9.60 42.02 -34.00
CA SER A 677 -11.02 41.81 -33.74
C SER A 677 -11.74 40.95 -34.79
N GLN A 678 -11.04 40.43 -35.82
CA GLN A 678 -11.67 39.58 -36.85
C GLN A 678 -11.73 38.10 -36.45
N SER A 679 -12.75 37.40 -36.99
CA SER A 679 -13.01 35.97 -36.79
C SER A 679 -11.76 35.10 -37.01
N SER A 680 -11.55 34.07 -36.17
CA SER A 680 -10.44 33.12 -36.34
C SER A 680 -10.93 31.69 -36.20
N GLY A 681 -11.08 31.00 -37.34
CA GLY A 681 -11.74 29.69 -37.42
C GLY A 681 -13.24 29.82 -37.24
N ALA A 682 -13.84 29.01 -36.37
CA ALA A 682 -15.29 28.99 -36.08
C ALA A 682 -15.74 29.96 -34.95
N HIS A 683 -14.94 30.99 -34.61
CA HIS A 683 -15.27 31.92 -33.52
C HIS A 683 -15.13 33.37 -33.99
N ASP A 684 -16.22 34.12 -33.85
CA ASP A 684 -16.30 35.54 -34.15
C ASP A 684 -15.88 36.34 -32.91
N PHE A 685 -15.16 37.43 -33.15
CA PHE A 685 -14.73 38.35 -32.09
C PHE A 685 -15.44 39.69 -32.29
N ASP A 686 -15.90 40.28 -31.19
CA ASP A 686 -16.70 41.51 -31.22
C ASP A 686 -16.23 42.46 -30.12
N PHE A 687 -15.21 43.27 -30.45
CA PHE A 687 -14.67 44.36 -29.64
C PHE A 687 -13.95 45.38 -30.52
N GLU A 688 -13.91 46.63 -30.07
CA GLU A 688 -13.21 47.72 -30.77
C GLU A 688 -11.70 47.65 -30.50
N VAL A 689 -10.90 47.88 -31.55
CA VAL A 689 -9.45 47.96 -31.47
C VAL A 689 -9.02 49.34 -31.93
N ILE A 690 -8.34 50.07 -31.04
CA ILE A 690 -7.76 51.37 -31.34
C ILE A 690 -6.33 51.15 -31.85
N ASP A 691 -6.06 51.56 -33.09
CA ASP A 691 -4.71 51.47 -33.66
C ASP A 691 -3.83 52.62 -33.15
N MET A 692 -2.79 52.24 -32.38
CA MET A 692 -1.78 53.13 -31.81
C MET A 692 -0.38 52.82 -32.39
N GLY A 693 -0.31 52.07 -33.49
CA GLY A 693 0.93 51.66 -34.13
C GLY A 693 1.86 52.81 -34.54
N LEU A 694 3.12 52.47 -34.82
CA LEU A 694 4.07 53.42 -35.40
C LEU A 694 3.69 53.67 -36.86
N THR A 695 3.46 54.94 -37.22
CA THR A 695 3.21 55.34 -38.61
C THR A 695 4.51 55.67 -39.35
N ILE A 696 4.50 55.61 -40.69
CA ILE A 696 5.69 55.92 -41.50
C ILE A 696 6.04 57.40 -41.39
N GLU A 697 5.05 58.27 -41.34
CA GLU A 697 5.20 59.72 -41.16
C GLU A 697 5.89 60.04 -39.85
N GLU A 698 5.42 59.47 -38.73
CA GLU A 698 6.03 59.66 -37.41
C GLU A 698 7.47 59.14 -37.38
N ALA A 699 7.72 57.98 -38.00
CA ALA A 699 9.06 57.43 -38.07
C ALA A 699 10.04 58.32 -38.85
N LEU A 700 9.58 58.94 -39.93
CA LEU A 700 10.38 59.87 -40.73
C LEU A 700 10.60 61.21 -40.00
N GLU A 701 9.58 61.75 -39.34
CA GLU A 701 9.69 62.97 -38.52
C GLU A 701 10.69 62.80 -37.37
N MET A 702 10.70 61.62 -36.74
CA MET A 702 11.62 61.27 -35.65
C MET A 702 13.01 60.85 -36.13
N GLY A 703 13.24 60.78 -37.45
CA GLY A 703 14.54 60.40 -38.04
C GLY A 703 14.95 58.95 -37.77
N LEU A 704 13.97 58.03 -37.60
CA LEU A 704 14.23 56.63 -37.29
C LEU A 704 14.87 55.89 -38.47
N GLN A 705 15.69 54.88 -38.16
CA GLN A 705 16.36 54.08 -39.19
C GLN A 705 15.34 53.21 -39.96
N THR A 706 15.30 53.38 -41.28
CA THR A 706 14.48 52.58 -42.19
C THR A 706 15.20 51.32 -42.66
N GLU A 707 14.49 50.21 -42.83
CA GLU A 707 15.02 48.95 -43.38
C GLU A 707 14.37 48.64 -44.73
N THR A 708 15.16 48.09 -45.66
CA THR A 708 14.66 47.57 -46.94
C THR A 708 14.38 46.07 -46.87
N PHE A 709 13.20 45.63 -47.30
CA PHE A 709 12.79 44.23 -47.31
C PHE A 709 12.12 43.80 -48.62
N ALA A 710 11.91 42.49 -48.77
CA ALA A 710 11.24 41.90 -49.93
C ALA A 710 10.00 41.09 -49.53
N ARG A 711 8.87 41.31 -50.20
CA ARG A 711 7.59 40.64 -49.96
C ARG A 711 7.23 39.68 -51.09
N ARG A 712 6.65 38.53 -50.75
CA ARG A 712 6.22 37.50 -51.74
C ARG A 712 4.73 37.54 -52.10
N LYS A 713 3.96 38.37 -51.41
CA LYS A 713 2.52 38.55 -51.58
C LYS A 713 2.24 39.99 -52.01
N GLN A 714 1.12 40.25 -52.66
CA GLN A 714 0.63 41.62 -52.86
C GLN A 714 0.17 42.24 -51.54
N LEU A 715 0.10 43.56 -51.48
CA LEU A 715 -0.55 44.26 -50.37
C LEU A 715 -2.01 43.79 -50.25
N PRO A 716 -2.50 43.47 -49.04
CA PRO A 716 -3.92 43.20 -48.84
C PRO A 716 -4.76 44.41 -49.26
N SER A 717 -5.80 44.20 -50.06
CA SER A 717 -6.62 45.26 -50.68
C SER A 717 -7.52 46.07 -49.73
N GLY A 718 -7.42 45.83 -48.42
CA GLY A 718 -8.26 46.49 -47.41
C GLY A 718 -7.45 47.02 -46.22
N LEU A 719 -6.18 47.38 -46.45
CA LEU A 719 -5.41 48.16 -45.47
C LEU A 719 -5.70 49.64 -45.70
N ASP A 720 -5.96 50.36 -44.63
CA ASP A 720 -6.05 51.82 -44.66
C ASP A 720 -4.65 52.39 -44.49
N LEU A 721 -4.05 52.86 -45.59
CA LEU A 721 -2.65 53.28 -45.65
C LEU A 721 -2.57 54.71 -46.17
N SER A 722 -1.74 55.53 -45.53
CA SER A 722 -1.38 56.85 -46.03
C SER A 722 -0.59 56.75 -47.35
N GLN A 723 -0.49 57.87 -48.07
CA GLN A 723 0.30 57.91 -49.30
C GLN A 723 1.78 57.58 -49.04
N ALA A 724 2.37 58.06 -47.95
CA ALA A 724 3.76 57.76 -47.62
C ALA A 724 3.98 56.28 -47.27
N ALA A 725 3.00 55.64 -46.62
CA ALA A 725 3.03 54.21 -46.35
C ALA A 725 2.86 53.37 -47.63
N LEU A 726 1.95 53.76 -48.53
CA LEU A 726 1.78 53.11 -49.83
C LEU A 726 3.07 53.16 -50.67
N ASP A 727 3.68 54.34 -50.75
CA ASP A 727 4.91 54.55 -51.51
C ASP A 727 6.07 53.73 -50.92
N SER A 728 6.14 53.65 -49.59
CA SER A 728 7.14 52.84 -48.87
C SER A 728 6.90 51.33 -49.04
N PHE A 729 5.65 50.86 -49.06
CA PHE A 729 5.30 49.43 -49.04
C PHE A 729 5.07 48.80 -50.42
N ALA A 730 5.01 49.59 -51.49
CA ALA A 730 4.73 49.12 -52.85
C ALA A 730 5.84 48.20 -53.38
N GLY A 731 7.10 48.67 -53.31
CA GLY A 731 8.27 47.97 -53.84
C GLY A 731 8.25 47.71 -55.35
N VAL A 732 9.29 47.06 -55.88
CA VAL A 732 9.45 46.73 -57.30
C VAL A 732 9.27 45.23 -57.54
N ALA A 733 8.32 44.84 -58.40
CA ALA A 733 8.06 43.45 -58.74
C ALA A 733 9.21 42.82 -59.56
N THR A 734 9.81 41.76 -59.05
CA THR A 734 10.96 41.05 -59.62
C THR A 734 10.67 39.55 -59.73
N GLU A 735 11.00 38.90 -60.86
CA GLU A 735 10.93 37.43 -60.98
C GLU A 735 12.16 36.76 -60.36
N VAL A 736 11.95 35.74 -59.54
CA VAL A 736 13.01 34.91 -58.95
C VAL A 736 12.74 33.42 -59.16
N VAL A 737 13.79 32.64 -59.38
CA VAL A 737 13.69 31.18 -59.55
C VAL A 737 14.12 30.48 -58.27
N ARG A 738 13.23 29.68 -57.67
CA ARG A 738 13.53 28.84 -56.49
C ARG A 738 13.04 27.43 -56.71
N LYS A 739 13.89 26.43 -56.41
CA LYS A 739 13.59 25.00 -56.61
C LYS A 739 13.02 24.70 -58.02
N GLY A 740 13.57 25.36 -59.05
CA GLY A 740 13.15 25.17 -60.44
C GLY A 740 11.82 25.80 -60.86
N LYS A 741 11.18 26.63 -60.00
CA LYS A 741 9.93 27.33 -60.31
C LYS A 741 10.11 28.85 -60.25
N LYS A 742 9.42 29.58 -61.15
CA LYS A 742 9.37 31.04 -61.16
C LYS A 742 8.40 31.56 -60.09
N HIS A 743 8.82 32.57 -59.35
CA HIS A 743 8.04 33.27 -58.33
C HIS A 743 8.21 34.79 -58.49
N THR A 744 7.18 35.58 -58.20
CA THR A 744 7.28 37.05 -58.15
C THR A 744 7.57 37.50 -56.72
N GLU A 745 8.57 38.34 -56.52
CA GLU A 745 8.91 39.00 -55.24
C GLU A 745 8.91 40.53 -55.45
N TYR A 746 8.29 41.29 -54.56
CA TYR A 746 8.35 42.75 -54.51
C TYR A 746 9.58 43.12 -53.67
N ARG A 747 10.58 43.75 -54.27
CA ARG A 747 11.85 44.16 -53.62
C ARG A 747 11.86 45.65 -53.36
N ASP A 748 12.86 46.13 -52.62
CA ASP A 748 13.03 47.56 -52.32
C ASP A 748 11.84 48.18 -51.55
N CYS A 749 11.10 47.35 -50.78
CA CYS A 749 10.07 47.84 -49.88
C CYS A 749 10.74 48.43 -48.64
N VAL A 750 10.22 49.52 -48.10
CA VAL A 750 10.74 50.18 -46.89
C VAL A 750 9.81 49.91 -45.72
N ARG A 751 10.38 49.59 -44.55
CA ARG A 751 9.67 49.44 -43.28
C ARG A 751 10.43 50.10 -42.16
N VAL A 752 9.74 50.41 -41.07
CA VAL A 752 10.38 50.87 -39.83
C VAL A 752 9.96 49.97 -38.67
N GLU A 753 10.95 49.33 -38.08
CA GLU A 753 10.76 48.50 -36.90
C GLU A 753 10.60 49.39 -35.67
N LEU A 754 9.62 49.12 -34.82
CA LEU A 754 9.39 49.84 -33.57
C LEU A 754 10.54 49.65 -32.58
N ASN A 755 11.35 48.60 -32.76
CA ASN A 755 12.63 48.44 -32.07
C ASN A 755 13.62 49.58 -32.34
N ALA A 756 13.55 50.24 -33.51
CA ALA A 756 14.39 51.40 -33.82
C ALA A 756 14.03 52.59 -32.92
N LEU A 757 12.76 52.73 -32.56
CA LEU A 757 12.29 53.72 -31.59
C LEU A 757 12.68 53.34 -30.16
N SER A 758 12.48 52.08 -29.76
CA SER A 758 12.78 51.63 -28.39
C SER A 758 14.27 51.49 -28.07
N ALA A 759 15.15 51.66 -29.05
CA ALA A 759 16.60 51.69 -28.84
C ALA A 759 17.02 52.90 -27.99
N ASP A 760 16.32 54.03 -28.14
CA ASP A 760 16.40 55.18 -27.25
C ASP A 760 15.19 55.15 -26.30
N LYS A 761 15.46 54.82 -25.04
CA LYS A 761 14.41 54.61 -24.05
C LYS A 761 13.71 55.90 -23.63
N ASP A 762 14.40 57.03 -23.66
CA ASP A 762 13.83 58.33 -23.31
C ASP A 762 12.91 58.81 -24.43
N LEU A 763 13.36 58.66 -25.68
CA LEU A 763 12.55 58.95 -26.87
C LEU A 763 11.29 58.06 -26.93
N PHE A 764 11.41 56.77 -26.60
CA PHE A 764 10.26 55.87 -26.51
C PHE A 764 9.28 56.31 -25.41
N THR A 765 9.78 56.73 -24.25
CA THR A 765 8.96 57.20 -23.12
C THR A 765 8.18 58.46 -23.46
N GLU A 766 8.82 59.44 -24.12
CA GLU A 766 8.15 60.66 -24.57
C GLU A 766 7.09 60.35 -25.64
N TRP A 767 7.42 59.47 -26.59
CA TRP A 767 6.51 59.06 -27.66
C TRP A 767 5.28 58.32 -27.12
N ILE A 768 5.46 57.35 -26.23
CA ILE A 768 4.34 56.58 -25.66
C ILE A 768 3.46 57.47 -24.78
N ASP A 769 4.04 58.38 -23.98
CA ASP A 769 3.28 59.34 -23.17
C ASP A 769 2.42 60.26 -24.04
N ARG A 770 2.95 60.74 -25.18
CA ARG A 770 2.21 61.55 -26.16
C ARG A 770 1.06 60.75 -26.80
N LYS A 771 1.31 59.51 -27.22
CA LYS A 771 0.30 58.63 -27.81
C LYS A 771 -0.83 58.32 -26.82
N LEU A 772 -0.49 57.94 -25.59
CA LEU A 772 -1.49 57.65 -24.55
C LEU A 772 -2.37 58.88 -24.24
N LYS A 773 -1.79 60.08 -24.22
CA LYS A 773 -2.56 61.34 -24.09
C LYS A 773 -3.46 61.60 -25.29
N GLN A 774 -2.97 61.40 -26.51
CA GLN A 774 -3.74 61.59 -27.75
C GLN A 774 -4.99 60.69 -27.78
N PHE A 775 -4.86 59.44 -27.32
CA PHE A 775 -5.97 58.48 -27.27
C PHE A 775 -6.77 58.52 -25.96
N GLY A 776 -6.47 59.47 -25.07
CA GLY A 776 -7.22 59.70 -23.83
C GLY A 776 -7.11 58.57 -22.80
N VAL A 777 -5.98 57.84 -22.78
CA VAL A 777 -5.72 56.70 -21.87
C VAL A 777 -4.57 56.98 -20.88
N ALA A 778 -4.05 58.20 -20.85
CA ALA A 778 -2.98 58.63 -19.94
C ALA A 778 -3.53 59.08 -18.57
N GLU A 779 -4.28 58.20 -17.89
CA GLU A 779 -4.89 58.45 -16.59
C GLU A 779 -4.79 57.21 -15.69
N LYS A 780 -4.85 57.41 -14.37
CA LYS A 780 -4.92 56.34 -13.37
C LYS A 780 -6.33 55.78 -13.23
N LEU A 781 -6.44 54.50 -12.87
CA LEU A 781 -7.70 53.89 -12.49
C LEU A 781 -8.10 54.36 -11.09
N ILE A 782 -9.19 55.13 -11.01
CA ILE A 782 -9.79 55.56 -9.75
C ILE A 782 -11.05 54.72 -9.49
N PRO A 783 -11.07 53.86 -8.46
CA PRO A 783 -12.26 53.14 -8.05
C PRO A 783 -13.43 54.06 -7.66
N LYS A 784 -14.62 53.46 -7.52
CA LYS A 784 -15.78 54.16 -6.95
C LYS A 784 -15.53 54.52 -5.48
N ASN A 785 -16.10 55.64 -5.04
CA ASN A 785 -16.00 56.13 -3.66
C ASN A 785 -16.37 55.08 -2.61
N GLU A 786 -17.46 54.34 -2.84
CA GLU A 786 -17.87 53.25 -1.93
C GLU A 786 -16.76 52.23 -1.72
N THR A 787 -16.01 51.87 -2.77
CA THR A 787 -14.95 50.88 -2.66
C THR A 787 -13.73 51.43 -1.94
N ILE A 788 -13.35 52.68 -2.20
CA ILE A 788 -12.25 53.34 -1.49
C ILE A 788 -12.58 53.46 0.01
N CYS A 789 -13.78 53.93 0.34
CA CYS A 789 -14.24 54.03 1.72
C CYS A 789 -14.27 52.66 2.42
N GLN A 790 -14.76 51.62 1.74
CA GLN A 790 -14.80 50.27 2.30
C GLN A 790 -13.40 49.69 2.53
N TYR A 791 -12.48 49.88 1.58
CA TYR A 791 -11.10 49.42 1.70
C TYR A 791 -10.40 50.09 2.88
N VAL A 792 -10.46 51.43 2.96
CA VAL A 792 -9.90 52.22 4.07
C VAL A 792 -10.51 51.81 5.40
N ALA A 793 -11.83 51.59 5.46
CA ALA A 793 -12.50 51.15 6.69
C ALA A 793 -12.01 49.77 7.15
N ASN A 794 -11.95 48.80 6.25
CA ASN A 794 -11.46 47.44 6.56
C ASN A 794 -10.01 47.47 7.04
N ARG A 795 -9.14 48.24 6.36
CA ARG A 795 -7.73 48.36 6.76
C ARG A 795 -7.57 49.04 8.11
N THR A 796 -8.35 50.08 8.37
CA THR A 796 -8.37 50.73 9.69
C THR A 796 -8.75 49.73 10.78
N ASP A 797 -9.79 48.91 10.55
CA ASP A 797 -10.23 47.88 11.51
C ASP A 797 -9.13 46.84 11.78
N GLU A 798 -8.46 46.35 10.73
CA GLU A 798 -7.38 45.37 10.84
C GLU A 798 -6.21 45.91 11.67
N HIS A 799 -5.71 47.11 11.35
CA HIS A 799 -4.59 47.73 12.06
C HIS A 799 -4.94 48.03 13.52
N LEU A 800 -6.13 48.59 13.80
CA LEU A 800 -6.57 48.85 15.17
C LEU A 800 -6.64 47.56 16.00
N ARG A 801 -7.18 46.47 15.44
CA ARG A 801 -7.26 45.18 16.14
C ARG A 801 -5.88 44.64 16.45
N GLN A 802 -4.93 44.77 15.52
CA GLN A 802 -3.56 44.33 15.71
C GLN A 802 -2.89 45.11 16.85
N ASP A 803 -2.89 46.44 16.79
CA ASP A 803 -2.25 47.29 17.81
C ASP A 803 -2.87 47.09 19.21
N ILE A 804 -4.20 46.95 19.28
CA ILE A 804 -4.91 46.65 20.52
C ILE A 804 -4.55 45.26 21.05
N ALA A 805 -4.51 44.25 20.19
CA ALA A 805 -4.13 42.90 20.58
C ALA A 805 -2.71 42.86 21.15
N GLU A 806 -1.75 43.49 20.46
CA GLU A 806 -0.36 43.60 20.92
C GLU A 806 -0.28 44.29 22.29
N LYS A 807 -1.02 45.39 22.48
CA LYS A 807 -1.07 46.10 23.78
C LYS A 807 -1.75 45.28 24.88
N VAL A 808 -2.87 44.59 24.61
CA VAL A 808 -3.60 43.77 25.59
C VAL A 808 -2.78 42.52 25.99
N GLU A 809 -2.12 41.88 25.03
CA GLU A 809 -1.23 40.74 25.29
C GLU A 809 -0.05 41.13 26.17
N SER A 810 0.52 42.33 25.97
CA SER A 810 1.60 42.84 26.81
C SER A 810 1.20 43.04 28.27
N MET A 811 -0.10 43.25 28.54
CA MET A 811 -0.59 43.59 29.87
C MET A 811 -1.12 42.38 30.66
N LEU A 812 -2.04 41.55 30.14
CA LEU A 812 -2.71 40.54 30.99
C LEU A 812 -3.25 39.26 30.29
N CYS A 813 -2.95 38.99 29.01
CA CYS A 813 -3.35 37.76 28.28
C CYS A 813 -4.85 37.38 28.38
N VAL A 814 -5.78 38.36 28.38
CA VAL A 814 -7.23 38.10 28.37
C VAL A 814 -7.82 38.45 27.00
N ALA A 815 -7.97 37.45 26.13
CA ALA A 815 -8.47 37.63 24.76
C ALA A 815 -9.88 38.25 24.68
N SER A 816 -10.73 38.06 25.70
CA SER A 816 -12.10 38.57 25.69
C SER A 816 -12.22 40.09 25.82
N LYS A 817 -11.13 40.81 26.08
CA LYS A 817 -11.12 42.28 26.25
C LYS A 817 -10.72 43.05 24.98
N ILE A 818 -10.18 42.37 23.97
CA ILE A 818 -9.74 42.98 22.70
C ILE A 818 -10.94 43.61 21.96
N ASP A 819 -12.07 42.89 21.90
CA ASP A 819 -13.27 43.38 21.19
C ASP A 819 -13.93 44.59 21.87
N ASP A 820 -13.81 44.71 23.18
CA ASP A 820 -14.33 45.86 23.94
C ASP A 820 -13.47 47.10 23.69
N ALA A 821 -12.13 46.96 23.77
CA ALA A 821 -11.20 48.06 23.50
C ALA A 821 -11.24 48.49 22.03
N PHE A 822 -11.39 47.54 21.11
CA PHE A 822 -11.55 47.81 19.68
C PHE A 822 -12.77 48.69 19.40
N ARG A 823 -13.92 48.41 20.02
CA ARG A 823 -15.13 49.23 19.83
C ARG A 823 -14.91 50.69 20.24
N ILE A 824 -14.24 50.93 21.37
CA ILE A 824 -13.96 52.29 21.87
C ILE A 824 -13.01 53.04 20.92
N ALA A 825 -11.92 52.41 20.50
CA ALA A 825 -10.95 53.03 19.60
C ALA A 825 -11.54 53.28 18.20
N ARG A 826 -12.41 52.38 17.72
CA ARG A 826 -13.03 52.48 16.39
C ARG A 826 -13.99 53.67 16.26
N ASP A 827 -14.76 53.97 17.30
CA ASP A 827 -15.67 55.13 17.28
C ASP A 827 -14.94 56.47 17.13
N SER A 828 -13.64 56.50 17.47
CA SER A 828 -12.78 57.68 17.35
C SER A 828 -11.97 57.74 16.04
N SER A 829 -12.02 56.70 15.20
CA SER A 829 -11.23 56.60 13.96
C SER A 829 -12.06 56.93 12.72
N THR A 830 -12.22 58.22 12.42
CA THR A 830 -12.86 58.66 11.16
C THR A 830 -11.84 59.36 10.27
N ILE A 831 -11.70 58.87 9.03
CA ILE A 831 -10.86 59.49 8.00
C ILE A 831 -11.77 60.36 7.12
N GLU A 832 -11.51 61.67 7.08
CA GLU A 832 -12.29 62.60 6.26
C GLU A 832 -11.97 62.43 4.78
N ASN A 833 -12.98 62.03 4.00
CA ASN A 833 -13.02 62.04 2.53
C ASN A 833 -11.82 61.39 1.81
N PRO A 834 -11.65 60.05 1.93
CA PRO A 834 -10.54 59.33 1.29
C PRO A 834 -10.57 59.39 -0.25
N GLN A 835 -11.75 59.59 -0.86
CA GLN A 835 -11.89 59.74 -2.31
C GLN A 835 -11.09 60.92 -2.86
N ARG A 836 -11.11 62.06 -2.16
CA ARG A 836 -10.41 63.26 -2.60
C ARG A 836 -8.90 63.05 -2.61
N VAL A 837 -8.38 62.35 -1.60
CA VAL A 837 -6.94 62.02 -1.49
C VAL A 837 -6.50 61.14 -2.66
N VAL A 838 -7.28 60.11 -3.00
CA VAL A 838 -7.00 59.24 -4.15
C VAL A 838 -7.09 60.00 -5.48
N GLN A 839 -8.02 60.96 -5.61
CA GLN A 839 -8.14 61.80 -6.81
C GLN A 839 -6.94 62.73 -6.99
N GLU A 840 -6.50 63.40 -5.93
CA GLU A 840 -5.32 64.28 -5.96
C GLU A 840 -4.05 63.46 -6.26
N TRP A 841 -3.92 62.27 -5.67
CA TRP A 841 -2.80 61.34 -5.95
C TRP A 841 -2.76 60.87 -7.42
N ALA A 842 -3.92 60.64 -8.03
CA ALA A 842 -4.01 60.14 -9.39
C ALA A 842 -3.51 61.14 -10.44
N GLU A 843 -3.52 62.44 -10.15
CA GLU A 843 -3.07 63.49 -11.08
C GLU A 843 -1.58 63.39 -11.42
N ASP A 844 -0.76 62.95 -10.46
CA ASP A 844 0.70 62.84 -10.64
C ASP A 844 1.12 61.61 -11.47
N CYS A 845 0.20 60.67 -11.73
CA CYS A 845 0.44 59.42 -12.48
C CYS A 845 1.71 58.67 -12.01
N LEU A 846 1.95 58.66 -10.69
CA LEU A 846 3.09 57.96 -10.09
C LEU A 846 2.92 56.43 -10.22
N PRO A 847 4.01 55.63 -10.22
CA PRO A 847 3.92 54.18 -10.38
C PRO A 847 3.24 53.42 -9.23
N GLU A 848 2.89 54.09 -8.14
CA GLU A 848 2.22 53.47 -6.98
C GLU A 848 0.78 53.08 -7.35
N ARG A 849 0.10 52.31 -6.49
CA ARG A 849 -1.31 51.96 -6.65
C ARG A 849 -2.19 52.82 -5.74
N TRP A 850 -3.46 52.97 -6.10
CA TRP A 850 -4.45 53.69 -5.28
C TRP A 850 -4.60 53.08 -3.87
N THR A 851 -4.38 51.77 -3.73
CA THR A 851 -4.37 51.08 -2.42
C THR A 851 -3.18 51.52 -1.56
N ASP A 852 -2.00 51.74 -2.15
CA ASP A 852 -0.82 52.17 -1.42
C ASP A 852 -1.02 53.59 -0.86
N CYS A 853 -1.70 54.46 -1.64
CA CYS A 853 -2.15 55.76 -1.18
C CYS A 853 -3.13 55.65 0.01
N CYS A 854 -4.08 54.70 -0.05
CA CYS A 854 -5.03 54.45 1.03
C CYS A 854 -4.34 53.88 2.29
N ASP A 855 -3.39 52.97 2.13
CA ASP A 855 -2.66 52.35 3.24
C ASP A 855 -1.81 53.41 3.96
N ALA A 856 -1.10 54.27 3.22
CA ALA A 856 -0.38 55.41 3.81
C ALA A 856 -1.30 56.39 4.57
N LEU A 857 -2.52 56.58 4.09
CA LEU A 857 -3.54 57.39 4.77
C LEU A 857 -4.00 56.73 6.08
N VAL A 858 -4.23 55.41 6.07
CA VAL A 858 -4.61 54.63 7.26
C VAL A 858 -3.48 54.64 8.28
N GLU A 859 -2.23 54.37 7.89
CA GLU A 859 -1.08 54.37 8.80
C GLU A 859 -0.93 55.71 9.52
N LYS A 860 -1.04 56.83 8.78
CA LYS A 860 -1.00 58.17 9.36
C LYS A 860 -2.13 58.39 10.37
N GLN A 861 -3.32 57.86 10.10
CA GLN A 861 -4.46 57.95 11.01
C GLN A 861 -4.24 57.10 12.28
N ILE A 862 -3.82 55.84 12.13
CA ILE A 862 -3.59 54.93 13.26
C ILE A 862 -2.51 55.48 14.19
N ALA A 863 -1.41 56.01 13.62
CA ALA A 863 -0.36 56.65 14.40
C ALA A 863 -0.86 57.84 15.24
N SER A 864 -1.90 58.56 14.77
CA SER A 864 -2.51 59.66 15.53
C SER A 864 -3.44 59.21 16.66
N LEU A 865 -3.84 57.93 16.69
CA LEU A 865 -4.77 57.35 17.65
C LEU A 865 -4.09 56.53 18.75
N ASP A 866 -2.75 56.51 18.81
CA ASP A 866 -2.01 55.65 19.73
C ASP A 866 -2.38 55.87 21.21
N ASP A 867 -2.59 57.13 21.61
CA ASP A 867 -3.05 57.53 22.94
C ASP A 867 -4.49 57.03 23.21
N VAL A 868 -5.38 57.17 22.23
CA VAL A 868 -6.78 56.72 22.32
C VAL A 868 -6.86 55.20 22.45
N ILE A 869 -6.02 54.49 21.69
CA ILE A 869 -5.87 53.03 21.77
C ILE A 869 -5.39 52.64 23.17
N HIS A 870 -4.42 53.36 23.74
CA HIS A 870 -3.92 53.09 25.08
C HIS A 870 -4.98 53.30 26.17
N GLU A 871 -5.72 54.41 26.12
CA GLU A 871 -6.81 54.71 27.05
C GLU A 871 -7.95 53.67 26.95
N ALA A 872 -8.31 53.26 25.74
CA ALA A 872 -9.34 52.24 25.50
C ALA A 872 -8.94 50.89 26.11
N VAL A 873 -7.67 50.49 25.98
CA VAL A 873 -7.15 49.26 26.59
C VAL A 873 -7.16 49.35 28.12
N GLU A 874 -6.69 50.47 28.70
CA GLU A 874 -6.74 50.66 30.16
C GLU A 874 -8.16 50.60 30.71
N GLN A 875 -9.10 51.28 30.07
CA GLN A 875 -10.49 51.38 30.51
C GLN A 875 -11.16 50.00 30.61
N VAL A 876 -10.83 49.10 29.70
CA VAL A 876 -11.42 47.76 29.64
C VAL A 876 -10.74 46.77 30.59
N LEU A 877 -9.49 47.04 30.98
CA LEU A 877 -8.73 46.23 31.95
C LEU A 877 -9.03 46.59 33.41
N ARG A 878 -9.50 47.82 33.69
CA ARG A 878 -10.08 48.20 35.00
C ARG A 878 -11.45 47.56 35.21
#